data_AF-A0A151EX65-F1
#
_entry.id   AF-A0A151EX65-F1
#
_cell.length_a   1.000
_cell.length_b   1.000
_cell.length_c   1.000
_cell.angle_alpha   90.00
_cell.angle_beta   90.00
_cell.angle_gamma   90.00
#
_symmetry.space_group_name_H-M   'P 1'
#
loop_
_entity.id
_entity.type
_entity.pdbx_description
1 polymer ?
#
loop_
_entity_poly.entity_id
_entity_poly.type
_entity_poly.pdbx_seq_one_letter_code
_entity_poly.pdbx_strand_id
1 'polypeptide(L)'
;MKILKVRNGIVIIIVILFIASSVFSIGSANLIKNDIIYNKNIDFLSFQVNPIFTKETYMVEMRDGIHLATDVYLPDNISSPHGAILVRTPYNKNGSGMGGWANKGWPSIVQDTRGRFQSEGIDTIFRDAHTDGPDTLEWISSQNWSNGKVATIGGSATGIVQYLMAGAGPDQLKCQYIGAATPNLYTTVYPGGQFRKNMLEAWLQNQGSTYVLPELWAHENYSLEYWTNVSLEDNWQDVNVPAVHLGGWYDCFCQGLIDGFMGYQYDGGTGAAGKSKLIVGPWTHAFFGERLQGELLYPENAKDTFSAEYWDEILEQYILGESNDFENRPNVVYYVMGDVTNSEALGNFWRYTDNWPPEYIEDEWYFHENKILSLDSPGSYSPLTYSYNPTNPVPTKGGTNLYPLAPTWAGPYDQRSVENRADVLLFTSDVLTEPYEATGPIKARLYVSSDCPDTDFTVKLTDVYPDGRSMLITDGILRMRNRNGCDHWEFMEPGQVYEVEVDLWSTSYVWNTGHKIRVAVSSSNYPRFLANPNTKDAMNQNTESNIAENTLYLDSSHPSCIILPRYNDNYAPIKPTISGPTRGVPGINYSFIFKTIDPEGEDVYLYIDWGDGTNTNWLGPYSSGEEVTLEHTWSSTKIYTIKAKAKDINQDECEFSSHNINIPRTRLFNKLVLTRLFEQFPNIFTIIRYLLGL
;
A
#
# COMPACT_ATOMS: atom_id res chain seq x y z
N MET A 1 39.42 -26.14 22.63
CA MET A 1 39.01 -27.09 21.56
C MET A 1 37.48 -27.09 21.55
N LYS A 2 36.71 -26.56 20.60
CA LYS A 2 36.89 -25.91 19.30
C LYS A 2 36.17 -24.55 19.34
N ILE A 3 36.79 -23.54 18.74
CA ILE A 3 36.23 -22.24 18.42
C ILE A 3 35.39 -22.40 17.14
N LEU A 4 34.12 -22.00 17.17
CA LEU A 4 33.32 -21.80 15.95
C LEU A 4 33.22 -20.29 15.71
N LYS A 5 34.11 -19.80 14.84
CA LYS A 5 34.02 -18.50 14.19
C LYS A 5 32.74 -18.49 13.34
N VAL A 6 31.75 -17.68 13.73
CA VAL A 6 30.65 -17.31 12.84
C VAL A 6 31.23 -16.31 11.84
N ARG A 7 31.20 -16.69 10.57
CA ARG A 7 31.74 -15.93 9.44
C ARG A 7 30.69 -14.90 9.03
N ASN A 8 31.03 -13.62 9.20
CA ASN A 8 30.38 -12.50 8.53
C ASN A 8 30.40 -12.76 7.01
N GLY A 9 29.24 -12.90 6.37
CA GLY A 9 29.19 -13.12 4.92
C GLY A 9 27.86 -13.51 4.28
N ILE A 10 26.72 -13.41 4.97
CA ILE A 10 25.40 -13.80 4.40
C ILE A 10 24.35 -12.67 4.43
N VAL A 11 24.65 -11.52 5.03
CA VAL A 11 23.67 -10.41 5.14
C VAL A 11 23.67 -9.47 3.91
N ILE A 12 24.66 -9.56 3.02
CA ILE A 12 24.82 -8.60 1.90
C ILE A 12 24.16 -9.06 0.58
N ILE A 13 23.78 -10.34 0.45
CA ILE A 13 23.26 -10.88 -0.83
C ILE A 13 21.72 -10.77 -0.94
N ILE A 14 21.00 -10.57 0.17
CA ILE A 14 19.53 -10.46 0.13
C ILE A 14 19.07 -9.06 -0.32
N VAL A 15 19.87 -8.01 -0.13
CA VAL A 15 19.47 -6.62 -0.46
C VAL A 15 19.40 -6.37 -1.98
N ILE A 16 20.20 -7.06 -2.79
CA ILE A 16 20.24 -6.84 -4.26
C ILE A 16 19.11 -7.59 -4.99
N LEU A 17 18.58 -8.67 -4.42
CA LEU A 17 17.48 -9.43 -5.02
C LEU A 17 16.09 -8.83 -4.75
N PHE A 18 15.92 -8.02 -3.70
CA PHE A 18 14.63 -7.43 -3.34
C PHE A 18 14.35 -6.06 -3.97
N ILE A 19 15.36 -5.32 -4.44
CA ILE A 19 15.13 -4.11 -5.24
C ILE A 19 14.70 -4.49 -6.67
N ALA A 20 15.22 -5.61 -7.18
CA ALA A 20 14.77 -6.20 -8.45
C ALA A 20 13.36 -6.83 -8.37
N SER A 21 12.85 -7.17 -7.17
CA SER A 21 11.52 -7.77 -7.04
C SER A 21 10.36 -6.79 -7.17
N SER A 22 10.61 -5.48 -7.23
CA SER A 22 9.59 -4.48 -7.57
C SER A 22 9.09 -4.61 -9.02
N VAL A 23 9.88 -5.24 -9.90
CA VAL A 23 9.43 -5.65 -11.25
C VAL A 23 8.70 -7.02 -11.21
N PHE A 24 9.01 -7.87 -10.23
CA PHE A 24 8.52 -9.26 -10.18
C PHE A 24 7.18 -9.47 -9.46
N SER A 25 6.71 -8.52 -8.63
CA SER A 25 5.47 -8.74 -7.87
C SER A 25 4.19 -8.15 -8.48
N ILE A 26 4.29 -7.42 -9.60
CA ILE A 26 3.12 -6.76 -10.22
C ILE A 26 2.62 -7.53 -11.47
N GLY A 27 3.38 -8.50 -11.99
CA GLY A 27 3.05 -9.22 -13.24
C GLY A 27 3.09 -10.76 -13.20
N SER A 28 3.33 -11.39 -12.06
CA SER A 28 3.50 -12.86 -11.98
C SER A 28 2.88 -13.52 -10.75
N ALA A 29 1.63 -13.17 -10.41
CA ALA A 29 0.80 -13.99 -9.54
C ALA A 29 0.08 -15.09 -10.34
N ASN A 30 0.83 -16.04 -10.90
CA ASN A 30 0.31 -17.35 -11.30
C ASN A 30 1.46 -18.33 -11.54
N LEU A 31 2.08 -18.78 -10.44
CA LEU A 31 2.89 -19.99 -10.43
C LEU A 31 2.16 -21.05 -9.61
N ILE A 32 1.48 -21.94 -10.34
CA ILE A 32 1.17 -23.33 -10.01
C ILE A 32 1.11 -23.62 -8.50
N LYS A 33 -0.08 -23.52 -7.92
CA LYS A 33 -0.41 -24.27 -6.69
C LYS A 33 -0.22 -25.76 -6.97
N ASN A 34 0.81 -26.34 -6.38
CA ASN A 34 0.83 -27.76 -6.05
C ASN A 34 1.34 -27.91 -4.63
N ASP A 35 0.44 -28.28 -3.73
CA ASP A 35 0.74 -28.80 -2.41
C ASP A 35 1.71 -30.00 -2.55
N ILE A 36 2.99 -29.82 -2.22
CA ILE A 36 3.90 -30.93 -2.01
C ILE A 36 4.61 -30.75 -0.68
N ILE A 37 4.18 -31.57 0.26
CA ILE A 37 4.84 -31.90 1.51
C ILE A 37 6.32 -32.23 1.24
N TYR A 38 7.20 -31.62 2.01
CA TYR A 38 8.64 -31.89 2.05
C TYR A 38 8.94 -33.40 2.00
N ASN A 39 9.51 -33.86 0.89
CA ASN A 39 10.34 -35.06 0.86
C ASN A 39 11.53 -34.82 -0.05
N LYS A 40 12.73 -34.88 0.53
CA LYS A 40 14.01 -34.84 -0.17
C LYS A 40 14.10 -36.03 -1.15
N ASN A 41 14.56 -35.73 -2.37
CA ASN A 41 14.90 -36.64 -3.47
C ASN A 41 13.76 -36.99 -4.42
N ILE A 42 13.37 -36.05 -5.28
CA ILE A 42 12.80 -36.35 -6.61
C ILE A 42 13.44 -35.38 -7.61
N ASP A 43 14.10 -35.92 -8.63
CA ASP A 43 14.58 -35.18 -9.79
C ASP A 43 13.40 -34.48 -10.47
N PHE A 44 13.34 -33.15 -10.41
CA PHE A 44 12.42 -32.37 -11.20
C PHE A 44 12.87 -32.41 -12.66
N LEU A 45 12.20 -33.24 -13.47
CA LEU A 45 12.07 -32.99 -14.90
C LEU A 45 11.45 -31.59 -15.07
N SER A 46 12.30 -30.61 -15.33
CA SER A 46 11.85 -29.29 -15.78
C SER A 46 11.23 -29.48 -17.16
N PHE A 47 9.89 -29.41 -17.23
CA PHE A 47 9.24 -29.13 -18.49
C PHE A 47 9.63 -27.70 -18.89
N GLN A 48 10.72 -27.56 -19.65
CA GLN A 48 10.97 -26.34 -20.42
C GLN A 48 9.83 -26.21 -21.42
N VAL A 49 8.83 -25.40 -21.07
CA VAL A 49 7.93 -24.85 -22.09
C VAL A 49 8.82 -23.94 -22.93
N ASN A 50 9.01 -24.30 -24.20
CA ASN A 50 9.75 -23.44 -25.12
C ASN A 50 9.03 -22.08 -25.16
N PRO A 51 9.76 -20.95 -25.08
CA PRO A 51 9.15 -19.64 -25.27
C PRO A 51 8.46 -19.62 -26.63
N ILE A 52 7.21 -19.14 -26.66
CA ILE A 52 6.39 -19.01 -27.88
C ILE A 52 6.43 -17.56 -28.38
N PHE A 53 7.59 -16.93 -28.26
CA PHE A 53 7.84 -15.57 -28.69
C PHE A 53 9.24 -15.40 -29.26
N THR A 54 9.39 -14.38 -30.10
CA THR A 54 10.67 -13.84 -30.53
C THR A 54 11.03 -12.62 -29.69
N LYS A 55 12.32 -12.48 -29.37
CA LYS A 55 12.87 -11.29 -28.71
C LYS A 55 13.83 -10.59 -29.66
N GLU A 56 13.60 -9.30 -29.89
CA GLU A 56 14.50 -8.44 -30.66
C GLU A 56 14.81 -7.17 -29.87
N THR A 57 15.99 -6.61 -30.11
CA THR A 57 16.43 -5.35 -29.48
C THR A 57 16.57 -4.27 -30.55
N TYR A 58 15.96 -3.13 -30.28
CA TYR A 58 15.94 -1.95 -31.13
C TYR A 58 16.60 -0.77 -30.42
N MET A 59 17.23 0.10 -31.20
CA MET A 59 17.66 1.42 -30.76
C MET A 59 16.66 2.43 -31.32
N VAL A 60 15.70 2.84 -30.50
CA VAL A 60 14.58 3.68 -30.93
C VAL A 60 15.00 5.14 -30.89
N GLU A 61 15.02 5.80 -32.03
CA GLU A 61 15.36 7.23 -32.16
C GLU A 61 14.24 8.11 -31.58
N MET A 62 14.59 8.98 -30.63
CA MET A 62 13.71 10.02 -30.08
C MET A 62 13.74 11.27 -30.97
N ARG A 63 12.85 12.24 -30.71
CA ARG A 63 12.74 13.48 -31.50
C ARG A 63 14.02 14.33 -31.59
N ASP A 64 14.95 14.15 -30.66
CA ASP A 64 16.23 14.85 -30.59
C ASP A 64 17.41 14.03 -31.15
N GLY A 65 17.14 12.86 -31.75
CA GLY A 65 18.13 11.99 -32.37
C GLY A 65 18.86 11.06 -31.40
N ILE A 66 18.52 11.08 -30.10
CA ILE A 66 19.05 10.14 -29.11
C ILE A 66 18.34 8.79 -29.22
N HIS A 67 19.08 7.69 -29.15
CA HIS A 67 18.50 6.35 -29.28
C HIS A 67 18.32 5.65 -27.94
N LEU A 68 17.11 5.16 -27.68
CA LEU A 68 16.77 4.41 -26.48
C LEU A 68 16.71 2.90 -26.76
N ALA A 69 17.44 2.13 -25.98
CA ALA A 69 17.50 0.68 -26.10
C ALA A 69 16.17 0.04 -25.65
N THR A 70 15.56 -0.70 -26.55
CA THR A 70 14.20 -1.21 -26.42
C THR A 70 14.15 -2.68 -26.79
N ASP A 71 13.78 -3.56 -25.85
CA ASP A 71 13.53 -4.97 -26.15
C ASP A 71 12.05 -5.17 -26.47
N VAL A 72 11.77 -5.81 -27.60
CA VAL A 72 10.43 -6.18 -28.05
C VAL A 72 10.30 -7.69 -28.02
N TYR A 73 9.24 -8.15 -27.36
CA TYR A 73 8.85 -9.55 -27.25
C TYR A 73 7.56 -9.76 -28.05
N LEU A 74 7.63 -10.49 -29.16
CA LEU A 74 6.50 -10.72 -30.06
C LEU A 74 6.04 -12.17 -30.01
N PRO A 75 4.75 -12.45 -29.79
CA PRO A 75 4.21 -13.80 -29.87
C PRO A 75 4.45 -14.42 -31.25
N ASP A 76 4.90 -15.68 -31.30
CA ASP A 76 5.22 -16.39 -32.57
C ASP A 76 3.99 -16.58 -33.48
N ASN A 77 2.79 -16.52 -32.90
CA ASN A 77 1.51 -16.75 -33.57
C ASN A 77 0.74 -15.45 -33.87
N ILE A 78 1.38 -14.28 -33.83
CA ILE A 78 0.72 -13.03 -34.17
C ILE A 78 0.39 -13.01 -35.68
N SER A 79 -0.90 -13.16 -36.00
CA SER A 79 -1.39 -13.23 -37.39
C SER A 79 -1.96 -11.91 -37.92
N SER A 80 -2.17 -10.95 -37.02
CA SER A 80 -2.70 -9.62 -37.31
C SER A 80 -2.18 -8.60 -36.29
N PRO A 81 -2.11 -7.30 -36.63
CA PRO A 81 -1.65 -6.28 -35.69
C PRO A 81 -2.46 -6.28 -34.39
N HIS A 82 -1.78 -6.14 -33.26
CA HIS A 82 -2.35 -6.25 -31.90
C HIS A 82 -1.95 -5.06 -31.03
N GLY A 83 -2.69 -4.84 -29.93
CA GLY A 83 -2.30 -3.84 -28.94
C GLY A 83 -1.09 -4.31 -28.12
N ALA A 84 -0.37 -3.35 -27.54
CA ALA A 84 0.93 -3.60 -26.93
C ALA A 84 1.00 -3.17 -25.46
N ILE A 85 1.90 -3.80 -24.70
CA ILE A 85 2.19 -3.46 -23.31
C ILE A 85 3.60 -2.88 -23.22
N LEU A 86 3.74 -1.68 -22.65
CA LEU A 86 5.00 -0.98 -22.49
C LEU A 86 5.39 -0.81 -21.01
N VAL A 87 6.66 -1.12 -20.71
CA VAL A 87 7.36 -0.75 -19.48
C VAL A 87 8.55 0.13 -19.84
N ARG A 88 8.67 1.32 -19.22
CA ARG A 88 9.88 2.14 -19.29
C ARG A 88 10.58 2.09 -17.94
N THR A 89 11.89 1.80 -17.92
CA THR A 89 12.59 1.51 -16.66
C THR A 89 13.97 2.15 -16.57
N PRO A 90 14.32 2.75 -15.40
CA PRO A 90 15.68 3.16 -15.11
C PRO A 90 16.52 2.05 -14.46
N TYR A 91 16.01 0.81 -14.38
CA TYR A 91 16.58 -0.32 -13.61
C TYR A 91 17.17 -1.46 -14.45
N ASN A 92 17.53 -1.21 -15.71
CA ASN A 92 17.98 -2.18 -16.70
C ASN A 92 16.82 -3.05 -17.20
N LYS A 93 16.52 -2.93 -18.49
CA LYS A 93 15.49 -3.72 -19.16
C LYS A 93 15.80 -5.21 -19.21
N ASN A 94 17.05 -5.60 -19.05
CA ASN A 94 17.46 -7.00 -19.14
C ASN A 94 16.88 -7.81 -17.97
N GLY A 95 16.18 -8.91 -18.30
CA GLY A 95 15.55 -9.77 -17.30
C GLY A 95 14.20 -9.25 -16.76
N SER A 96 13.59 -8.28 -17.43
CA SER A 96 12.30 -7.65 -17.07
C SER A 96 11.11 -8.62 -16.95
N GLY A 97 11.20 -9.84 -17.50
CA GLY A 97 10.10 -10.79 -17.50
C GLY A 97 9.02 -10.52 -18.56
N MET A 98 9.19 -9.52 -19.44
CA MET A 98 8.18 -9.15 -20.45
C MET A 98 7.76 -10.30 -21.38
N GLY A 99 8.63 -11.29 -21.61
CA GLY A 99 8.26 -12.51 -22.35
C GLY A 99 7.09 -13.30 -21.76
N GLY A 100 6.76 -13.11 -20.47
CA GLY A 100 5.56 -13.68 -19.86
C GLY A 100 4.26 -13.17 -20.51
N TRP A 101 4.21 -11.89 -20.88
CA TRP A 101 3.06 -11.31 -21.60
C TRP A 101 3.03 -11.76 -23.06
N ALA A 102 4.18 -11.85 -23.73
CA ALA A 102 4.27 -12.41 -25.07
C ALA A 102 3.79 -13.87 -25.13
N ASN A 103 4.12 -14.68 -24.12
CA ASN A 103 3.57 -16.03 -23.98
C ASN A 103 2.03 -16.07 -23.81
N LYS A 104 1.41 -14.97 -23.35
CA LYS A 104 -0.04 -14.81 -23.27
C LYS A 104 -0.65 -14.20 -24.55
N GLY A 105 0.16 -13.94 -25.58
CA GLY A 105 -0.30 -13.38 -26.86
C GLY A 105 -0.17 -11.86 -26.98
N TRP A 106 0.50 -11.18 -26.05
CA TRP A 106 0.65 -9.73 -26.05
C TRP A 106 2.04 -9.28 -26.56
N PRO A 107 2.14 -8.49 -27.64
CA PRO A 107 3.33 -7.69 -27.91
C PRO A 107 3.73 -6.91 -26.65
N SER A 108 4.93 -7.16 -26.16
CA SER A 108 5.38 -6.63 -24.87
C SER A 108 6.77 -6.03 -25.01
N ILE A 109 6.91 -4.80 -24.50
CA ILE A 109 8.05 -3.94 -24.75
C ILE A 109 8.62 -3.47 -23.42
N VAL A 110 9.94 -3.52 -23.28
CA VAL A 110 10.65 -2.84 -22.20
C VAL A 110 11.75 -1.95 -22.75
N GLN A 111 11.83 -0.72 -22.25
CA GLN A 111 12.82 0.27 -22.68
C GLN A 111 13.64 0.79 -21.49
N ASP A 112 14.96 0.86 -21.69
CA ASP A 112 15.84 1.59 -20.78
C ASP A 112 15.59 3.10 -20.95
N THR A 113 15.32 3.83 -19.87
CA THR A 113 15.18 5.29 -19.95
C THR A 113 16.49 5.94 -20.41
N ARG A 114 16.40 7.16 -20.95
CA ARG A 114 17.54 7.96 -21.41
C ARG A 114 18.70 7.99 -20.40
N GLY A 115 19.92 7.83 -20.92
CA GLY A 115 21.16 7.81 -20.15
C GLY A 115 21.33 6.59 -19.24
N ARG A 116 20.43 5.60 -19.30
CA ARG A 116 20.51 4.37 -18.49
C ARG A 116 20.91 3.18 -19.35
N PHE A 117 21.83 2.37 -18.80
CA PHE A 117 22.26 1.08 -19.34
C PHE A 117 22.62 1.13 -20.84
N GLN A 118 21.76 0.59 -21.70
CA GLN A 118 22.02 0.49 -23.13
C GLN A 118 21.50 1.69 -23.93
N SER A 119 20.71 2.58 -23.30
CA SER A 119 20.22 3.81 -23.91
C SER A 119 21.29 4.90 -23.95
N GLU A 120 21.28 5.67 -25.02
CA GLU A 120 22.10 6.86 -25.19
C GLU A 120 21.55 8.04 -24.34
N GLY A 121 22.25 9.18 -24.38
CA GLY A 121 21.86 10.41 -23.70
C GLY A 121 22.42 10.56 -22.29
N ILE A 122 21.86 11.51 -21.53
CA ILE A 122 22.25 11.85 -20.16
C ILE A 122 21.09 11.50 -19.24
N ASP A 123 21.39 10.86 -18.10
CA ASP A 123 20.38 10.56 -17.09
C ASP A 123 20.10 11.82 -16.26
N THR A 124 18.90 12.36 -16.44
CA THR A 124 18.39 13.57 -15.78
C THR A 124 17.31 13.25 -14.75
N ILE A 125 17.10 11.96 -14.43
CA ILE A 125 16.09 11.47 -13.49
C ILE A 125 14.68 11.96 -13.84
N PHE A 126 13.98 11.16 -14.66
CA PHE A 126 12.58 11.34 -15.06
C PHE A 126 12.25 12.59 -15.89
N ARG A 127 13.11 13.60 -15.97
CA ARG A 127 12.82 14.87 -16.67
C ARG A 127 12.47 14.69 -18.15
N ASP A 128 13.06 13.70 -18.82
CA ASP A 128 12.79 13.41 -20.24
C ASP A 128 11.59 12.45 -20.45
N ALA A 129 10.91 12.02 -19.38
CA ALA A 129 9.82 11.04 -19.48
C ALA A 129 8.61 11.58 -20.26
N HIS A 130 8.32 12.88 -20.13
CA HIS A 130 7.22 13.56 -20.81
C HIS A 130 7.41 13.68 -22.34
N THR A 131 8.64 13.56 -22.85
CA THR A 131 8.93 13.57 -24.31
C THR A 131 9.27 12.19 -24.84
N ASP A 132 10.15 11.46 -24.18
CA ASP A 132 10.61 10.15 -24.65
C ASP A 132 9.49 9.09 -24.57
N GLY A 133 8.54 9.27 -23.65
CA GLY A 133 7.37 8.42 -23.53
C GLY A 133 6.51 8.46 -24.80
N PRO A 134 5.96 9.64 -25.16
CA PRO A 134 5.24 9.83 -26.42
C PRO A 134 6.00 9.37 -27.67
N ASP A 135 7.30 9.67 -27.81
CA ASP A 135 8.10 9.24 -28.97
C ASP A 135 8.19 7.71 -29.07
N THR A 136 8.33 7.04 -27.92
CA THR A 136 8.32 5.58 -27.85
C THR A 136 6.96 5.00 -28.22
N LEU A 137 5.87 5.62 -27.77
CA LEU A 137 4.51 5.19 -28.13
C LEU A 137 4.23 5.36 -29.63
N GLU A 138 4.66 6.47 -30.22
CA GLU A 138 4.57 6.71 -31.66
C GLU A 138 5.36 5.64 -32.43
N TRP A 139 6.60 5.36 -32.01
CA TRP A 139 7.41 4.31 -32.63
C TRP A 139 6.73 2.94 -32.56
N ILE A 140 6.18 2.55 -31.40
CA ILE A 140 5.42 1.30 -31.23
C ILE A 140 4.24 1.27 -32.20
N SER A 141 3.46 2.35 -32.30
CA SER A 141 2.29 2.42 -33.17
C SER A 141 2.60 2.31 -34.67
N SER A 142 3.82 2.66 -35.07
CA SER A 142 4.28 2.56 -36.45
C SER A 142 4.71 1.13 -36.87
N GLN A 143 4.85 0.21 -35.91
CA GLN A 143 5.30 -1.15 -36.21
C GLN A 143 4.20 -2.00 -36.86
N ASN A 144 4.58 -2.89 -37.78
CA ASN A 144 3.64 -3.73 -38.53
C ASN A 144 2.84 -4.72 -37.66
N TRP A 145 3.33 -5.04 -36.46
CA TRP A 145 2.67 -5.91 -35.49
C TRP A 145 1.74 -5.14 -34.54
N SER A 146 1.74 -3.81 -34.58
CA SER A 146 0.98 -2.96 -33.67
C SER A 146 -0.32 -2.47 -34.30
N ASN A 147 -1.42 -2.48 -33.54
CA ASN A 147 -2.69 -1.85 -33.94
C ASN A 147 -2.79 -0.37 -33.49
N GLY A 148 -1.71 0.20 -32.94
CA GLY A 148 -1.63 1.58 -32.49
C GLY A 148 -2.13 1.84 -31.06
N LYS A 149 -2.68 0.83 -30.37
CA LYS A 149 -3.11 0.94 -28.97
C LYS A 149 -2.02 0.42 -28.03
N VAL A 150 -1.66 1.21 -27.03
CA VAL A 150 -0.64 0.84 -26.04
C VAL A 150 -1.16 1.01 -24.62
N ALA A 151 -0.94 0.00 -23.79
CA ALA A 151 -1.10 0.07 -22.35
C ALA A 151 0.27 0.19 -21.67
N THR A 152 0.34 0.90 -20.55
CA THR A 152 1.55 0.94 -19.71
C THR A 152 1.32 0.27 -18.36
N ILE A 153 2.35 -0.35 -17.82
CA ILE A 153 2.34 -0.96 -16.49
C ILE A 153 3.67 -0.76 -15.78
N GLY A 154 3.63 -0.63 -14.46
CA GLY A 154 4.83 -0.50 -13.64
C GLY A 154 4.54 0.17 -12.31
N GLY A 155 5.48 0.02 -11.37
CA GLY A 155 5.45 0.75 -10.11
C GLY A 155 6.75 1.45 -9.74
N SER A 156 6.73 2.24 -8.67
CA SER A 156 7.88 3.05 -8.24
C SER A 156 8.33 3.96 -9.40
N ALA A 157 9.62 4.06 -9.67
CA ALA A 157 10.17 4.78 -10.82
C ALA A 157 9.53 4.43 -12.18
N THR A 158 9.13 3.17 -12.39
CA THR A 158 8.43 2.75 -13.63
C THR A 158 6.96 3.21 -13.66
N GLY A 159 6.37 3.55 -12.50
CA GLY A 159 5.08 4.25 -12.40
C GLY A 159 5.22 5.76 -12.54
N ILE A 160 6.28 6.37 -12.01
CA ILE A 160 6.53 7.82 -12.14
C ILE A 160 6.60 8.23 -13.61
N VAL A 161 7.32 7.46 -14.44
CA VAL A 161 7.39 7.73 -15.89
C VAL A 161 6.05 7.54 -16.62
N GLN A 162 5.10 6.78 -16.05
CA GLN A 162 3.76 6.62 -16.62
C GLN A 162 2.93 7.89 -16.43
N TYR A 163 2.99 8.51 -15.24
CA TYR A 163 2.35 9.80 -15.00
C TYR A 163 2.89 10.86 -15.98
N LEU A 164 4.21 11.07 -15.98
CA LEU A 164 4.83 12.11 -16.82
C LEU A 164 4.56 11.89 -18.32
N MET A 165 4.44 10.64 -18.77
CA MET A 165 4.02 10.30 -20.14
C MET A 165 2.56 10.66 -20.42
N ALA A 166 1.65 10.41 -19.48
CA ALA A 166 0.22 10.65 -19.68
C ALA A 166 -0.12 12.13 -19.77
N GLY A 167 0.57 12.99 -19.01
CA GLY A 167 0.41 14.45 -19.10
C GLY A 167 0.81 15.06 -20.44
N ALA A 168 1.49 14.32 -21.31
CA ALA A 168 1.75 14.75 -22.68
C ALA A 168 0.59 14.44 -23.65
N GLY A 169 -0.49 13.82 -23.17
CA GLY A 169 -1.69 13.49 -23.95
C GLY A 169 -1.48 12.63 -25.21
N PRO A 170 -0.63 11.58 -25.22
CA PRO A 170 -0.37 10.80 -26.43
C PRO A 170 -1.57 9.98 -26.88
N ASP A 171 -1.97 10.13 -28.15
CA ASP A 171 -3.11 9.43 -28.76
C ASP A 171 -2.98 7.90 -28.73
N GLN A 172 -1.77 7.35 -28.68
CA GLN A 172 -1.51 5.91 -28.71
C GLN A 172 -1.77 5.24 -27.36
N LEU A 173 -1.65 6.00 -26.25
CA LEU A 173 -1.90 5.48 -24.91
C LEU A 173 -3.40 5.24 -24.72
N LYS A 174 -3.76 4.13 -24.06
CA LYS A 174 -5.18 3.78 -23.85
C LYS A 174 -5.55 3.46 -22.41
N CYS A 175 -4.62 2.97 -21.61
CA CYS A 175 -4.83 2.71 -20.19
C CYS A 175 -3.50 2.49 -19.47
N GLN A 176 -3.50 2.64 -18.14
CA GLN A 176 -2.29 2.49 -17.32
C GLN A 176 -2.54 1.64 -16.07
N TYR A 177 -1.49 1.03 -15.56
CA TYR A 177 -1.46 0.37 -14.26
C TYR A 177 -0.24 0.85 -13.47
N ILE A 178 -0.52 1.67 -12.46
CA ILE A 178 0.46 2.49 -11.77
C ILE A 178 0.54 2.06 -10.31
N GLY A 179 1.66 1.44 -9.92
CA GLY A 179 1.90 1.00 -8.55
C GLY A 179 2.83 1.93 -7.77
N ALA A 180 2.51 2.30 -6.53
CA ALA A 180 3.42 2.95 -5.58
C ALA A 180 4.31 4.03 -6.22
N ALA A 181 3.69 5.03 -6.84
CA ALA A 181 4.35 6.07 -7.62
C ALA A 181 3.69 7.42 -7.38
N THR A 182 4.31 8.49 -7.87
CA THR A 182 3.88 9.87 -7.66
C THR A 182 3.86 10.66 -8.97
N PRO A 183 2.86 11.53 -9.18
CA PRO A 183 2.79 12.46 -10.30
C PRO A 183 3.61 13.74 -10.08
N ASN A 184 4.08 14.00 -8.86
CA ASN A 184 4.85 15.20 -8.51
C ASN A 184 6.16 14.85 -7.79
N LEU A 185 7.29 15.11 -8.44
CA LEU A 185 8.61 14.89 -7.84
C LEU A 185 8.98 15.94 -6.79
N TYR A 186 8.44 17.16 -6.84
CA TYR A 186 8.78 18.19 -5.85
C TYR A 186 8.33 17.78 -4.45
N THR A 187 7.05 17.46 -4.28
CA THR A 187 6.49 17.00 -2.99
C THR A 187 7.05 15.65 -2.56
N THR A 188 7.62 14.89 -3.49
CA THR A 188 8.37 13.65 -3.20
C THR A 188 9.76 13.93 -2.65
N VAL A 189 10.45 14.95 -3.16
CA VAL A 189 11.80 15.34 -2.74
C VAL A 189 11.76 16.17 -1.45
N TYR A 190 10.78 17.09 -1.37
CA TYR A 190 10.61 18.12 -0.35
C TYR A 190 9.21 18.11 0.29
N PRO A 191 8.68 16.98 0.81
CA PRO A 191 7.41 17.01 1.54
C PRO A 191 7.51 17.95 2.75
N GLY A 192 6.51 18.79 2.94
CA GLY A 192 6.54 19.84 3.97
C GLY A 192 7.69 20.83 3.81
N GLY A 193 8.27 20.94 2.60
CA GLY A 193 9.43 21.77 2.33
C GLY A 193 10.76 21.23 2.86
N GLN A 194 10.84 19.94 3.22
CA GLN A 194 12.03 19.34 3.83
C GLN A 194 12.59 18.16 3.00
N PHE A 195 13.90 18.16 2.77
CA PHE A 195 14.60 17.16 1.97
C PHE A 195 14.51 15.75 2.56
N ARG A 196 13.97 14.81 1.78
CA ARG A 196 13.88 13.37 2.10
C ARG A 196 15.24 12.65 1.98
N LYS A 197 16.13 12.96 2.91
CA LYS A 197 17.55 12.58 2.90
C LYS A 197 17.82 11.11 2.57
N ASN A 198 17.46 10.17 3.46
CA ASN A 198 17.88 8.77 3.29
C ASN A 198 17.29 8.14 2.02
N MET A 199 16.04 8.42 1.70
CA MET A 199 15.39 7.89 0.51
C MET A 199 16.14 8.32 -0.75
N LEU A 200 16.38 9.62 -0.91
CA LEU A 200 16.97 10.18 -2.13
C LEU A 200 18.44 9.84 -2.27
N GLU A 201 19.24 10.06 -1.23
CA GLU A 201 20.67 9.79 -1.30
C GLU A 201 20.97 8.32 -1.55
N ALA A 202 20.30 7.40 -0.84
CA ALA A 202 20.52 5.98 -1.02
C ALA A 202 19.99 5.48 -2.37
N TRP A 203 18.84 5.97 -2.83
CA TRP A 203 18.30 5.58 -4.14
C TRP A 203 19.22 6.06 -5.27
N LEU A 204 19.63 7.33 -5.26
CA LEU A 204 20.57 7.88 -6.25
C LEU A 204 21.93 7.18 -6.20
N GLN A 205 22.44 6.86 -5.01
CA GLN A 205 23.67 6.09 -4.85
C GLN A 205 23.57 4.70 -5.47
N ASN A 206 22.43 4.02 -5.30
CA ASN A 206 22.18 2.71 -5.91
C ASN A 206 22.01 2.79 -7.43
N GLN A 207 21.49 3.90 -7.95
CA GLN A 207 21.39 4.14 -9.39
C GLN A 207 22.71 4.59 -10.04
N GLY A 208 23.69 5.02 -9.24
CA GLY A 208 24.91 5.67 -9.74
C GLY A 208 24.66 7.11 -10.20
N SER A 209 23.59 7.74 -9.69
CA SER A 209 23.10 9.05 -10.15
C SER A 209 23.27 10.17 -9.11
N THR A 210 24.20 10.04 -8.16
CA THR A 210 24.41 11.03 -7.09
C THR A 210 24.89 12.40 -7.58
N TYR A 211 25.35 12.50 -8.83
CA TYR A 211 25.73 13.77 -9.45
C TYR A 211 24.56 14.76 -9.58
N VAL A 212 23.31 14.31 -9.45
CA VAL A 212 22.12 15.19 -9.46
C VAL A 212 21.86 15.88 -8.11
N LEU A 213 22.46 15.39 -7.01
CA LEU A 213 22.17 15.93 -5.67
C LEU A 213 22.46 17.43 -5.53
N PRO A 214 23.60 17.99 -6.01
CA PRO A 214 23.85 19.41 -5.93
C PRO A 214 22.80 20.25 -6.67
N GLU A 215 22.28 19.74 -7.78
CA GLU A 215 21.21 20.37 -8.56
C GLU A 215 19.90 20.37 -7.77
N LEU A 216 19.48 19.22 -7.24
CA LEU A 216 18.29 19.13 -6.38
C LEU A 216 18.35 20.10 -5.21
N TRP A 217 19.50 20.21 -4.54
CA TRP A 217 19.69 21.14 -3.41
C TRP A 217 19.70 22.61 -3.83
N ALA A 218 20.17 22.93 -5.04
CA ALA A 218 20.11 24.29 -5.57
C ALA A 218 18.67 24.72 -5.90
N HIS A 219 17.77 23.74 -6.12
CA HIS A 219 16.35 23.94 -6.43
C HIS A 219 15.44 23.52 -5.26
N GLU A 220 15.84 23.85 -4.03
CA GLU A 220 15.03 23.60 -2.82
C GLU A 220 13.65 24.30 -2.88
N ASN A 221 13.58 25.50 -3.44
CA ASN A 221 12.30 26.16 -3.70
C ASN A 221 11.64 25.59 -4.96
N TYR A 222 10.33 25.45 -4.89
CA TYR A 222 9.50 25.20 -6.04
C TYR A 222 9.63 26.35 -7.04
N SER A 223 9.77 26.00 -8.30
CA SER A 223 9.78 26.93 -9.42
C SER A 223 9.26 26.21 -10.66
N LEU A 224 8.47 26.90 -11.47
CA LEU A 224 7.95 26.34 -12.71
C LEU A 224 9.08 26.02 -13.70
N GLU A 225 10.14 26.84 -13.72
CA GLU A 225 11.29 26.63 -14.62
C GLU A 225 11.95 25.26 -14.38
N TYR A 226 12.05 24.83 -13.13
CA TYR A 226 12.72 23.58 -12.80
C TYR A 226 11.73 22.41 -12.68
N TRP A 227 10.66 22.55 -11.91
CA TRP A 227 9.86 21.41 -11.46
C TRP A 227 8.72 21.04 -12.41
N THR A 228 8.33 21.90 -13.36
CA THR A 228 7.13 21.67 -14.20
C THR A 228 7.18 20.41 -15.06
N ASN A 229 8.35 20.01 -15.60
CA ASN A 229 8.44 18.80 -16.43
C ASN A 229 8.58 17.48 -15.63
N VAL A 230 8.51 17.58 -14.30
CA VAL A 230 8.48 16.44 -13.38
C VAL A 230 7.30 16.55 -12.38
N SER A 231 6.26 17.27 -12.78
CA SER A 231 4.98 17.37 -12.08
C SER A 231 3.82 17.35 -13.07
N LEU A 232 2.73 16.65 -12.73
CA LEU A 232 1.46 16.72 -13.47
C LEU A 232 0.43 17.68 -12.87
N GLU A 233 0.68 18.29 -11.71
CA GLU A 233 -0.37 18.95 -10.91
C GLU A 233 -1.16 20.05 -11.64
N ASP A 234 -0.60 20.66 -12.69
CA ASP A 234 -1.26 21.71 -13.48
C ASP A 234 -1.69 21.23 -14.90
N ASN A 235 -1.54 19.94 -15.21
CA ASN A 235 -1.72 19.38 -16.55
C ASN A 235 -2.69 18.19 -16.59
N TRP A 236 -3.57 18.05 -15.60
CA TRP A 236 -4.52 16.93 -15.53
C TRP A 236 -5.44 16.86 -16.75
N GLN A 237 -5.83 17.99 -17.32
CA GLN A 237 -6.69 18.05 -18.51
C GLN A 237 -6.12 17.31 -19.72
N ASP A 238 -4.79 17.15 -19.79
CA ASP A 238 -4.09 16.48 -20.87
C ASP A 238 -4.03 14.96 -20.67
N VAL A 239 -4.30 14.48 -19.45
CA VAL A 239 -4.42 13.06 -19.14
C VAL A 239 -5.77 12.54 -19.65
N ASN A 240 -5.76 11.81 -20.76
CA ASN A 240 -6.99 11.38 -21.44
C ASN A 240 -7.20 9.85 -21.44
N VAL A 241 -6.64 9.12 -20.47
CA VAL A 241 -6.77 7.67 -20.32
C VAL A 241 -7.00 7.29 -18.85
N PRO A 242 -7.76 6.22 -18.56
CA PRO A 242 -7.91 5.74 -17.19
C PRO A 242 -6.66 5.02 -16.70
N ALA A 243 -6.53 4.96 -15.37
CA ALA A 243 -5.49 4.19 -14.72
C ALA A 243 -6.02 3.42 -13.50
N VAL A 244 -5.40 2.28 -13.23
CA VAL A 244 -5.48 1.60 -11.92
C VAL A 244 -4.30 2.07 -11.08
N HIS A 245 -4.59 2.68 -9.93
CA HIS A 245 -3.62 3.17 -8.97
C HIS A 245 -3.54 2.20 -7.80
N LEU A 246 -2.36 1.61 -7.55
CA LEU A 246 -2.17 0.59 -6.51
C LEU A 246 -1.11 1.05 -5.51
N GLY A 247 -1.48 1.23 -4.25
CA GLY A 247 -0.62 1.80 -3.20
C GLY A 247 -0.72 1.12 -1.86
N GLY A 248 0.02 1.66 -0.88
CA GLY A 248 -0.08 1.24 0.50
C GLY A 248 0.03 2.41 1.47
N TRP A 249 -0.62 2.33 2.63
CA TRP A 249 -0.63 3.39 3.65
C TRP A 249 0.76 3.72 4.20
N TYR A 250 1.67 2.74 4.24
CA TYR A 250 3.05 2.94 4.66
C TYR A 250 4.01 3.08 3.48
N ASP A 251 3.51 3.27 2.27
CA ASP A 251 4.33 3.49 1.08
C ASP A 251 4.87 4.93 1.03
N CYS A 252 6.12 5.09 0.60
CA CYS A 252 6.76 6.42 0.52
C CYS A 252 6.12 7.35 -0.51
N PHE A 253 5.28 6.84 -1.41
CA PHE A 253 4.54 7.60 -2.41
C PHE A 253 3.02 7.61 -2.15
N CYS A 254 2.55 7.15 -0.98
CA CYS A 254 1.12 7.00 -0.68
C CYS A 254 0.28 8.23 -1.07
N GLN A 255 0.64 9.41 -0.55
CA GLN A 255 -0.12 10.63 -0.84
C GLN A 255 -0.03 11.01 -2.33
N GLY A 256 1.16 10.98 -2.93
CA GLY A 256 1.31 11.26 -4.36
C GLY A 256 0.51 10.30 -5.25
N LEU A 257 0.39 9.02 -4.89
CA LEU A 257 -0.45 8.08 -5.63
C LEU A 257 -1.93 8.48 -5.53
N ILE A 258 -2.39 8.86 -4.34
CA ILE A 258 -3.76 9.35 -4.12
C ILE A 258 -3.99 10.62 -4.94
N ASP A 259 -3.06 11.57 -4.92
CA ASP A 259 -3.14 12.81 -5.71
C ASP A 259 -3.21 12.52 -7.21
N GLY A 260 -2.45 11.52 -7.69
CA GLY A 260 -2.51 11.04 -9.06
C GLY A 260 -3.88 10.45 -9.43
N PHE A 261 -4.46 9.64 -8.55
CA PHE A 261 -5.84 9.17 -8.72
C PHE A 261 -6.83 10.32 -8.76
N MET A 262 -6.74 11.27 -7.81
CA MET A 262 -7.64 12.42 -7.74
C MET A 262 -7.58 13.23 -9.05
N GLY A 263 -6.37 13.54 -9.51
CA GLY A 263 -6.16 14.27 -10.75
C GLY A 263 -6.72 13.54 -11.98
N TYR A 264 -6.48 12.23 -12.11
CA TYR A 264 -7.04 11.44 -13.22
C TYR A 264 -8.57 11.34 -13.16
N GLN A 265 -9.11 11.13 -11.96
CA GLN A 265 -10.52 10.80 -11.74
C GLN A 265 -11.42 12.03 -11.88
N TYR A 266 -10.98 13.19 -11.38
CA TYR A 266 -11.82 14.38 -11.26
C TYR A 266 -11.40 15.53 -12.17
N ASP A 267 -10.09 15.67 -12.45
CA ASP A 267 -9.54 16.78 -13.26
C ASP A 267 -9.04 16.33 -14.65
N GLY A 268 -9.06 15.02 -14.90
CA GLY A 268 -8.61 14.39 -16.14
C GLY A 268 -9.44 14.79 -17.36
N GLY A 269 -8.86 14.60 -18.55
CA GLY A 269 -9.57 14.67 -19.81
C GLY A 269 -10.71 13.63 -19.91
N THR A 270 -11.59 13.77 -20.90
CA THR A 270 -12.82 12.95 -21.07
C THR A 270 -12.60 11.43 -21.13
N GLY A 271 -11.40 10.99 -21.50
CA GLY A 271 -11.02 9.59 -21.50
C GLY A 271 -10.61 9.06 -20.12
N ALA A 272 -10.20 9.91 -19.18
CA ALA A 272 -9.77 9.55 -17.83
C ALA A 272 -10.85 9.80 -16.76
N ALA A 273 -11.53 10.95 -16.82
CA ALA A 273 -12.46 11.40 -15.80
C ALA A 273 -13.55 10.37 -15.52
N GLY A 274 -13.74 10.04 -14.23
CA GLY A 274 -14.74 9.07 -13.76
C GLY A 274 -14.39 7.59 -13.94
N LYS A 275 -13.24 7.25 -14.55
CA LYS A 275 -12.92 5.89 -15.02
C LYS A 275 -11.71 5.25 -14.34
N SER A 276 -11.01 5.98 -13.50
CA SER A 276 -9.81 5.48 -12.82
C SER A 276 -10.17 4.72 -11.54
N LYS A 277 -9.28 3.84 -11.10
CA LYS A 277 -9.44 3.05 -9.88
C LYS A 277 -8.29 3.33 -8.91
N LEU A 278 -8.56 3.28 -7.61
CA LEU A 278 -7.59 3.39 -6.52
C LEU A 278 -7.70 2.17 -5.60
N ILE A 279 -6.58 1.55 -5.32
CA ILE A 279 -6.45 0.40 -4.41
C ILE A 279 -5.36 0.73 -3.39
N VAL A 280 -5.67 0.78 -2.09
CA VAL A 280 -4.68 1.09 -1.03
C VAL A 280 -4.70 0.06 0.08
N GLY A 281 -3.65 -0.77 0.18
CA GLY A 281 -3.47 -1.74 1.26
C GLY A 281 -2.69 -1.20 2.47
N PRO A 282 -2.47 -1.99 3.53
CA PRO A 282 -1.65 -1.59 4.67
C PRO A 282 -0.14 -1.72 4.38
N TRP A 283 0.28 -1.57 3.13
CA TRP A 283 1.59 -2.01 2.68
C TRP A 283 2.67 -0.92 2.74
N THR A 284 3.91 -1.38 2.89
CA THR A 284 5.13 -0.60 2.63
C THR A 284 5.61 -0.82 1.19
N HIS A 285 6.55 0.01 0.73
CA HIS A 285 7.15 -0.12 -0.61
C HIS A 285 7.85 -1.47 -0.82
N ALA A 286 8.52 -1.98 0.22
CA ALA A 286 9.38 -3.16 0.12
C ALA A 286 8.64 -4.49 0.30
N PHE A 287 7.54 -4.50 1.04
CA PHE A 287 6.69 -5.67 1.28
C PHE A 287 5.30 -5.45 0.68
N PHE A 288 5.26 -4.92 -0.52
CA PHE A 288 4.02 -4.59 -1.21
C PHE A 288 3.13 -5.84 -1.38
N GLY A 289 1.83 -5.73 -1.11
CA GLY A 289 0.88 -6.84 -1.23
C GLY A 289 0.97 -7.91 -0.14
N GLU A 290 1.86 -7.76 0.85
CA GLU A 290 2.12 -8.78 1.88
C GLU A 290 1.61 -8.37 3.28
N ARG A 291 1.55 -9.34 4.20
CA ARG A 291 0.95 -9.14 5.54
C ARG A 291 1.90 -8.55 6.57
N LEU A 292 3.19 -8.84 6.48
CA LEU A 292 4.17 -8.39 7.45
C LEU A 292 4.64 -6.99 7.05
N GLN A 293 4.32 -6.01 7.89
CA GLN A 293 4.63 -4.61 7.64
C GLN A 293 5.22 -4.03 8.91
N GLY A 294 6.49 -3.61 8.85
CA GLY A 294 7.25 -3.24 10.04
C GLY A 294 7.21 -4.33 11.11
N GLU A 295 6.67 -4.00 12.28
CA GLU A 295 6.52 -4.92 13.43
C GLU A 295 5.12 -5.54 13.54
N LEU A 296 4.19 -5.22 12.63
CA LEU A 296 2.83 -5.75 12.64
C LEU A 296 2.64 -6.84 11.58
N LEU A 297 1.94 -7.90 11.97
CA LEU A 297 1.47 -8.94 11.06
C LEU A 297 -0.04 -8.78 10.87
N TYR A 298 -0.44 -8.21 9.75
CA TYR A 298 -1.84 -8.05 9.40
C TYR A 298 -2.52 -9.42 9.14
N PRO A 299 -3.85 -9.53 9.23
CA PRO A 299 -4.58 -10.77 8.94
C PRO A 299 -4.44 -11.24 7.48
N GLU A 300 -4.87 -12.47 7.18
CA GLU A 300 -4.63 -13.09 5.86
C GLU A 300 -5.28 -12.32 4.69
N ASN A 301 -6.40 -11.65 4.93
CA ASN A 301 -7.10 -10.83 3.93
C ASN A 301 -6.34 -9.56 3.51
N ALA A 302 -5.27 -9.18 4.22
CA ALA A 302 -4.46 -8.02 3.87
C ALA A 302 -3.48 -8.29 2.72
N LYS A 303 -3.34 -9.56 2.30
CA LYS A 303 -2.59 -9.89 1.09
C LYS A 303 -3.33 -9.40 -0.14
N ASP A 304 -2.58 -8.90 -1.10
CA ASP A 304 -3.14 -8.62 -2.41
C ASP A 304 -3.42 -9.94 -3.15
N THR A 305 -4.68 -10.18 -3.46
CA THR A 305 -5.12 -11.35 -4.24
C THR A 305 -6.00 -10.98 -5.43
N PHE A 306 -6.25 -9.70 -5.67
CA PHE A 306 -7.29 -9.25 -6.60
C PHE A 306 -6.85 -8.12 -7.53
N SER A 307 -5.78 -7.36 -7.22
CA SER A 307 -5.39 -6.21 -8.03
C SER A 307 -5.05 -6.59 -9.48
N ALA A 308 -4.50 -7.78 -9.69
CA ALA A 308 -4.20 -8.32 -11.01
C ALA A 308 -5.44 -8.47 -11.91
N GLU A 309 -6.62 -8.68 -11.34
CA GLU A 309 -7.87 -8.75 -12.11
C GLU A 309 -8.19 -7.38 -12.75
N TYR A 310 -7.92 -6.28 -12.05
CA TYR A 310 -8.12 -4.93 -12.58
C TYR A 310 -7.21 -4.64 -13.77
N TRP A 311 -6.02 -5.24 -13.80
CA TRP A 311 -5.10 -5.13 -14.94
C TRP A 311 -5.63 -5.89 -16.17
N ASP A 312 -6.08 -7.12 -15.99
CA ASP A 312 -6.62 -7.92 -17.09
C ASP A 312 -7.88 -7.24 -17.67
N GLU A 313 -8.77 -6.75 -16.81
CA GLU A 313 -10.00 -6.08 -17.23
C GLU A 313 -9.77 -4.73 -17.93
N ILE A 314 -8.88 -3.88 -17.42
CA ILE A 314 -8.60 -2.59 -18.07
C ILE A 314 -7.97 -2.80 -19.46
N LEU A 315 -7.15 -3.83 -19.63
CA LEU A 315 -6.59 -4.22 -20.93
C LEU A 315 -7.68 -4.66 -21.92
N GLU A 316 -8.54 -5.59 -21.51
CA GLU A 316 -9.64 -6.08 -22.32
C GLU A 316 -10.54 -4.92 -22.79
N GLN A 317 -10.89 -4.03 -21.88
CA GLN A 317 -11.78 -2.91 -22.21
C GLN A 317 -11.12 -1.86 -23.11
N TYR A 318 -9.93 -1.37 -22.76
CA TYR A 318 -9.35 -0.20 -23.43
C TYR A 318 -8.45 -0.58 -24.62
N ILE A 319 -7.88 -1.77 -24.62
CA ILE A 319 -7.06 -2.27 -25.72
C ILE A 319 -7.89 -3.13 -26.69
N LEU A 320 -8.58 -4.16 -26.18
CA LEU A 320 -9.34 -5.08 -27.05
C LEU A 320 -10.73 -4.55 -27.43
N GLY A 321 -11.29 -3.63 -26.63
CA GLY A 321 -12.64 -3.11 -26.85
C GLY A 321 -13.73 -4.09 -26.39
N GLU A 322 -13.38 -4.99 -25.48
CA GLU A 322 -14.29 -5.97 -24.91
C GLU A 322 -15.05 -5.38 -23.73
N SER A 323 -16.36 -5.62 -23.65
CA SER A 323 -17.16 -5.15 -22.51
C SER A 323 -16.95 -6.07 -21.32
N ASN A 324 -16.59 -5.51 -20.17
CA ASN A 324 -16.47 -6.21 -18.90
C ASN A 324 -16.97 -5.32 -17.74
N ASP A 325 -16.73 -5.74 -16.50
CA ASP A 325 -17.22 -5.06 -15.30
C ASP A 325 -16.29 -3.97 -14.74
N PHE A 326 -15.18 -3.64 -15.41
CA PHE A 326 -14.19 -2.69 -14.90
C PHE A 326 -14.81 -1.34 -14.51
N GLU A 327 -15.65 -0.77 -15.37
CA GLU A 327 -16.33 0.51 -15.09
C GLU A 327 -17.37 0.40 -13.97
N ASN A 328 -17.96 -0.79 -13.75
CA ASN A 328 -18.94 -1.04 -12.70
C ASN A 328 -18.30 -1.32 -11.33
N ARG A 329 -16.98 -1.54 -11.26
CA ARG A 329 -16.27 -1.71 -9.99
C ARG A 329 -16.23 -0.38 -9.22
N PRO A 330 -16.26 -0.43 -7.87
CA PRO A 330 -16.02 0.73 -7.03
C PRO A 330 -14.73 1.45 -7.43
N ASN A 331 -14.76 2.78 -7.48
CA ASN A 331 -13.58 3.54 -7.90
C ASN A 331 -12.45 3.48 -6.87
N VAL A 332 -12.76 3.25 -5.60
CA VAL A 332 -11.82 3.28 -4.50
C VAL A 332 -12.00 2.04 -3.63
N VAL A 333 -10.91 1.31 -3.43
CA VAL A 333 -10.82 0.15 -2.56
C VAL A 333 -9.67 0.37 -1.60
N TYR A 334 -9.92 0.36 -0.30
CA TYR A 334 -8.86 0.65 0.67
C TYR A 334 -8.97 -0.19 1.93
N TYR A 335 -7.83 -0.47 2.55
CA TYR A 335 -7.76 -1.30 3.73
C TYR A 335 -7.90 -0.44 4.98
N VAL A 336 -8.92 -0.68 5.78
CA VAL A 336 -9.11 -0.06 7.08
C VAL A 336 -8.20 -0.80 8.05
N MET A 337 -7.18 -0.14 8.59
CA MET A 337 -6.26 -0.76 9.56
C MET A 337 -6.84 -0.73 10.98
N GLY A 338 -6.37 -1.60 11.87
CA GLY A 338 -6.77 -1.58 13.27
C GLY A 338 -5.92 -2.52 14.15
N ASP A 339 -6.47 -2.93 15.29
CA ASP A 339 -5.79 -3.84 16.22
C ASP A 339 -5.57 -5.24 15.58
N VAL A 340 -4.31 -5.57 15.28
CA VAL A 340 -3.94 -6.88 14.71
C VAL A 340 -3.86 -8.01 15.73
N THR A 341 -4.01 -7.70 17.02
CA THR A 341 -3.91 -8.66 18.13
C THR A 341 -5.26 -9.22 18.57
N ASN A 342 -6.35 -8.52 18.24
CA ASN A 342 -7.71 -8.95 18.52
C ASN A 342 -8.48 -9.16 17.21
N SER A 343 -8.87 -10.40 16.92
CA SER A 343 -9.64 -10.72 15.69
C SER A 343 -11.10 -10.25 15.73
N GLU A 344 -11.61 -9.85 16.90
CA GLU A 344 -12.96 -9.31 17.08
C GLU A 344 -12.97 -7.77 17.09
N ALA A 345 -11.81 -7.12 17.07
CA ALA A 345 -11.69 -5.67 16.98
C ALA A 345 -12.12 -5.17 15.60
N LEU A 346 -12.69 -3.97 15.56
CA LEU A 346 -13.02 -3.27 14.33
C LEU A 346 -11.74 -2.90 13.57
N GLY A 347 -11.79 -3.00 12.25
CA GLY A 347 -10.66 -2.77 11.35
C GLY A 347 -10.09 -4.08 10.79
N ASN A 348 -9.01 -3.96 10.03
CA ASN A 348 -8.37 -5.02 9.26
C ASN A 348 -9.26 -5.65 8.17
N PHE A 349 -9.99 -4.82 7.42
CA PHE A 349 -10.83 -5.23 6.30
C PHE A 349 -10.72 -4.25 5.12
N TRP A 350 -11.13 -4.69 3.93
CA TRP A 350 -11.22 -3.85 2.74
C TRP A 350 -12.57 -3.13 2.72
N ARG A 351 -12.55 -1.81 2.51
CA ARG A 351 -13.74 -0.99 2.22
C ARG A 351 -13.74 -0.59 0.75
N TYR A 352 -14.94 -0.48 0.19
CA TYR A 352 -15.19 -0.17 -1.21
C TYR A 352 -16.10 1.06 -1.27
N THR A 353 -15.74 2.05 -2.07
CA THR A 353 -16.50 3.30 -2.25
C THR A 353 -16.21 3.90 -3.62
N ASP A 354 -17.03 4.85 -4.06
CA ASP A 354 -16.85 5.52 -5.35
C ASP A 354 -16.02 6.81 -5.27
N ASN A 355 -15.76 7.30 -4.06
CA ASN A 355 -15.09 8.58 -3.84
C ASN A 355 -13.98 8.48 -2.81
N TRP A 356 -12.90 9.22 -3.05
CA TRP A 356 -11.88 9.48 -2.05
C TRP A 356 -11.78 11.00 -1.81
N PRO A 357 -11.66 11.46 -0.56
CA PRO A 357 -11.92 10.69 0.66
C PRO A 357 -13.41 10.29 0.78
N PRO A 358 -13.76 9.27 1.60
CA PRO A 358 -15.15 9.03 1.98
C PRO A 358 -15.73 10.21 2.79
N GLU A 359 -17.03 10.19 3.10
CA GLU A 359 -17.60 11.22 3.97
C GLU A 359 -17.03 11.11 5.40
N TYR A 360 -16.59 12.23 5.95
CA TYR A 360 -16.04 12.32 7.30
C TYR A 360 -16.41 13.64 7.98
N ILE A 361 -16.28 13.66 9.30
CA ILE A 361 -16.35 14.86 10.13
C ILE A 361 -14.96 15.12 10.69
N GLU A 362 -14.50 16.37 10.63
CA GLU A 362 -13.24 16.76 11.26
C GLU A 362 -13.43 16.93 12.77
N ASP A 363 -12.80 16.06 13.54
CA ASP A 363 -12.69 16.19 14.98
C ASP A 363 -11.33 16.82 15.34
N GLU A 364 -11.37 17.88 16.14
CA GLU A 364 -10.16 18.55 16.64
C GLU A 364 -9.79 17.98 18.01
N TRP A 365 -8.73 17.18 18.06
CA TRP A 365 -8.18 16.63 19.31
C TRP A 365 -7.08 17.57 19.82
N TYR A 366 -7.43 18.40 20.80
CA TYR A 366 -6.59 19.44 21.37
C TYR A 366 -5.51 18.91 22.30
N PHE A 367 -4.39 19.63 22.33
CA PHE A 367 -3.25 19.37 23.20
C PHE A 367 -3.36 20.18 24.49
N HIS A 368 -3.30 19.52 25.66
CA HIS A 368 -3.40 20.17 26.98
C HIS A 368 -2.05 20.20 27.71
N GLU A 369 -1.84 21.18 28.60
CA GLU A 369 -0.56 21.37 29.34
C GLU A 369 -0.11 20.14 30.16
N ASN A 370 -1.07 19.34 30.62
CA ASN A 370 -0.83 18.11 31.38
C ASN A 370 -0.56 16.90 30.48
N LYS A 371 -0.27 17.11 29.19
CA LYS A 371 0.03 16.07 28.19
C LYS A 371 -1.17 15.19 27.84
N ILE A 372 -2.38 15.67 28.09
CA ILE A 372 -3.63 15.03 27.66
C ILE A 372 -3.96 15.45 26.23
N LEU A 373 -4.51 14.52 25.46
CA LEU A 373 -5.17 14.74 24.18
C LEU A 373 -6.68 14.59 24.39
N SER A 374 -7.48 15.60 24.10
CA SER A 374 -8.94 15.56 24.32
C SER A 374 -9.69 16.33 23.24
N LEU A 375 -10.98 16.03 23.08
CA LEU A 375 -11.92 16.83 22.29
C LEU A 375 -12.36 18.11 23.02
N ASP A 376 -12.11 18.20 24.33
CA ASP A 376 -12.43 19.40 25.11
C ASP A 376 -11.55 20.57 24.67
N SER A 377 -12.17 21.73 24.42
CA SER A 377 -11.41 22.93 24.08
C SER A 377 -10.42 23.29 25.19
N PRO A 378 -9.21 23.78 24.84
CA PRO A 378 -8.21 24.12 25.82
C PRO A 378 -8.62 25.33 26.67
N GLY A 379 -8.20 25.30 27.94
CA GLY A 379 -8.33 26.42 28.86
C GLY A 379 -7.18 27.43 28.73
N SER A 380 -6.88 28.13 29.81
CA SER A 380 -5.67 28.96 29.90
C SER A 380 -4.49 28.09 30.34
N TYR A 381 -3.69 27.64 29.38
CA TYR A 381 -2.57 26.72 29.60
C TYR A 381 -1.22 27.41 29.40
N SER A 382 -0.21 26.92 30.11
CA SER A 382 1.17 27.34 29.83
C SER A 382 1.69 26.66 28.56
N PRO A 383 2.48 27.36 27.73
CA PRO A 383 3.11 26.72 26.57
C PRO A 383 4.18 25.72 27.03
N LEU A 384 4.54 24.79 26.14
CA LEU A 384 5.57 23.78 26.38
C LEU A 384 6.79 24.07 25.50
N THR A 385 7.97 24.21 26.12
CA THR A 385 9.24 24.49 25.44
C THR A 385 10.18 23.30 25.50
N TYR A 386 10.93 23.06 24.42
CA TYR A 386 11.95 22.02 24.32
C TYR A 386 13.12 22.45 23.42
N SER A 387 14.31 21.95 23.73
CA SER A 387 15.53 22.23 22.96
C SER A 387 15.70 21.23 21.82
N TYR A 388 15.75 21.71 20.58
CA TYR A 388 16.12 20.93 19.41
C TYR A 388 17.61 21.14 19.08
N ASN A 389 18.39 20.05 19.11
CA ASN A 389 19.80 20.04 18.72
C ASN A 389 19.99 19.26 17.40
N PRO A 390 20.37 19.93 16.29
CA PRO A 390 20.58 19.29 14.99
C PRO A 390 21.66 18.19 14.97
N THR A 391 22.58 18.18 15.94
CA THR A 391 23.62 17.13 16.08
C THR A 391 23.15 15.89 16.84
N ASN A 392 21.98 15.97 17.49
CA ASN A 392 21.32 14.86 18.17
C ASN A 392 19.84 14.82 17.78
N PRO A 393 19.51 14.65 16.49
CA PRO A 393 18.13 14.66 16.04
C PRO A 393 17.37 13.42 16.54
N VAL A 394 16.05 13.53 16.61
CA VAL A 394 15.15 12.42 16.90
C VAL A 394 15.29 11.37 15.78
N PRO A 395 15.57 10.10 16.12
CA PRO A 395 15.79 9.07 15.13
C PRO A 395 14.49 8.65 14.42
N THR A 396 14.60 8.38 13.12
CA THR A 396 13.56 7.72 12.34
C THR A 396 13.37 6.29 12.80
N LYS A 397 12.11 5.91 13.02
CA LYS A 397 11.71 4.54 13.33
C LYS A 397 10.34 4.26 12.70
N GLY A 398 10.30 3.49 11.62
CA GLY A 398 9.06 3.26 10.87
C GLY A 398 8.65 4.44 10.01
N GLY A 399 7.41 4.37 9.52
CA GLY A 399 6.77 5.39 8.68
C GLY A 399 6.90 5.07 7.19
N THR A 400 6.61 6.05 6.36
CA THR A 400 6.57 5.91 4.89
C THR A 400 7.97 6.05 4.27
N ASN A 401 8.83 5.06 4.56
CA ASN A 401 10.20 4.96 4.04
C ASN A 401 10.30 3.96 2.88
N LEU A 402 11.30 4.15 2.02
CA LEU A 402 11.55 3.26 0.88
C LEU A 402 12.13 1.89 1.28
N TYR A 403 12.99 1.86 2.29
CA TYR A 403 13.77 0.66 2.64
C TYR A 403 13.17 -0.09 3.83
N PRO A 404 13.19 -1.44 3.82
CA PRO A 404 12.60 -2.24 4.91
C PRO A 404 13.51 -2.35 6.15
N LEU A 405 14.76 -1.89 6.05
CA LEU A 405 15.81 -2.09 7.06
C LEU A 405 16.51 -0.76 7.36
N ALA A 406 17.39 -0.80 8.36
CA ALA A 406 18.24 0.32 8.74
C ALA A 406 18.91 1.02 7.53
N PRO A 407 19.12 2.34 7.58
CA PRO A 407 18.91 3.22 8.73
C PRO A 407 17.47 3.77 8.87
N THR A 408 16.58 3.54 7.89
CA THR A 408 15.17 3.93 7.97
C THR A 408 14.30 2.70 7.73
N TRP A 409 13.74 2.13 8.79
CA TRP A 409 12.77 1.06 8.66
C TRP A 409 11.42 1.59 8.13
N ALA A 410 10.77 0.86 7.23
CA ALA A 410 9.45 1.21 6.70
C ALA A 410 8.32 0.47 7.44
N GLY A 411 7.18 1.13 7.60
CA GLY A 411 5.98 0.53 8.20
C GLY A 411 5.74 0.89 9.67
N PRO A 412 4.77 0.22 10.32
CA PRO A 412 4.41 0.47 11.71
C PRO A 412 5.47 -0.11 12.65
N TYR A 413 6.09 0.77 13.43
CA TYR A 413 7.07 0.42 14.45
C TYR A 413 6.70 1.04 15.80
N ASP A 414 7.03 0.34 16.88
CA ASP A 414 6.83 0.79 18.24
C ASP A 414 7.72 2.01 18.56
N GLN A 415 7.10 3.15 18.83
CA GLN A 415 7.77 4.43 19.03
C GLN A 415 8.33 4.62 20.43
N ARG A 416 8.10 3.73 21.41
CA ARG A 416 8.56 3.91 22.81
C ARG A 416 10.04 4.29 22.96
N SER A 417 10.92 3.75 22.12
CA SER A 417 12.36 4.09 22.15
C SER A 417 12.66 5.52 21.71
N VAL A 418 11.79 6.12 20.90
CA VAL A 418 11.89 7.49 20.39
C VAL A 418 11.15 8.47 21.32
N GLU A 419 9.99 8.07 21.83
CA GLU A 419 9.10 8.84 22.71
C GLU A 419 9.71 9.20 24.08
N ASN A 420 10.74 8.48 24.53
CA ASN A 420 11.40 8.74 25.81
C ASN A 420 12.36 9.95 25.82
N ARG A 421 12.47 10.68 24.70
CA ARG A 421 13.39 11.81 24.58
C ARG A 421 12.78 13.12 25.12
N ALA A 422 13.63 14.02 25.59
CA ALA A 422 13.21 15.31 26.14
C ALA A 422 12.72 16.31 25.06
N ASP A 423 13.18 16.13 23.82
CA ASP A 423 12.79 16.92 22.64
C ASP A 423 11.57 16.31 21.92
N VAL A 424 10.82 15.42 22.57
CA VAL A 424 9.59 14.83 22.05
C VAL A 424 8.46 15.08 23.05
N LEU A 425 7.53 15.97 22.69
CA LEU A 425 6.32 16.22 23.46
C LEU A 425 5.28 15.15 23.12
N LEU A 426 4.68 14.52 24.13
CA LEU A 426 3.67 13.49 23.95
C LEU A 426 2.34 13.99 24.48
N PHE A 427 1.28 13.81 23.71
CA PHE A 427 -0.11 14.02 24.09
C PHE A 427 -0.87 12.71 23.91
N THR A 428 -1.60 12.25 24.91
CA THR A 428 -2.30 10.95 24.85
C THR A 428 -3.72 11.08 25.36
N SER A 429 -4.66 10.45 24.67
CA SER A 429 -6.05 10.40 25.10
C SER A 429 -6.23 9.56 26.36
N ASP A 430 -7.42 9.66 26.96
CA ASP A 430 -7.89 8.61 27.84
C ASP A 430 -8.02 7.27 27.08
N VAL A 431 -8.14 6.18 27.84
CA VAL A 431 -8.45 4.87 27.25
C VAL A 431 -9.79 4.99 26.55
N LEU A 432 -9.81 4.69 25.25
CA LEU A 432 -11.04 4.73 24.47
C LEU A 432 -12.02 3.68 25.00
N THR A 433 -13.24 4.11 25.26
CA THR A 433 -14.34 3.23 25.68
C THR A 433 -15.07 2.63 24.48
N GLU A 434 -14.97 3.26 23.32
CA GLU A 434 -15.58 2.86 22.05
C GLU A 434 -14.53 2.99 20.93
N PRO A 435 -14.62 2.19 19.85
CA PRO A 435 -13.72 2.35 18.71
C PRO A 435 -13.84 3.75 18.09
N TYR A 436 -12.70 4.29 17.63
CA TYR A 436 -12.63 5.54 16.89
C TYR A 436 -11.93 5.27 15.56
N GLU A 437 -12.61 5.54 14.44
CA GLU A 437 -12.02 5.44 13.11
C GLU A 437 -11.68 6.83 12.57
N ALA A 438 -10.47 6.97 12.03
CA ALA A 438 -10.12 8.07 11.16
C ALA A 438 -9.77 7.55 9.76
N THR A 439 -10.46 8.05 8.74
CA THR A 439 -10.20 7.70 7.34
C THR A 439 -10.23 8.95 6.48
N GLY A 440 -9.10 9.26 5.86
CA GLY A 440 -8.92 10.47 5.07
C GLY A 440 -7.61 11.19 5.38
N PRO A 441 -7.49 12.47 4.99
CA PRO A 441 -6.31 13.29 5.26
C PRO A 441 -6.16 13.61 6.75
N ILE A 442 -4.95 13.42 7.29
CA ILE A 442 -4.59 13.75 8.68
C ILE A 442 -3.73 15.01 8.70
N LYS A 443 -4.08 15.97 9.56
CA LYS A 443 -3.37 17.24 9.69
C LYS A 443 -3.19 17.60 11.15
N ALA A 444 -2.16 18.39 11.46
CA ALA A 444 -2.01 19.00 12.78
C ALA A 444 -1.90 20.52 12.65
N ARG A 445 -2.78 21.23 13.34
CA ARG A 445 -2.70 22.69 13.47
C ARG A 445 -1.91 23.00 14.73
N LEU A 446 -0.77 23.66 14.56
CA LEU A 446 0.14 23.99 15.65
C LEU A 446 0.30 25.50 15.77
N TYR A 447 0.33 25.99 17.00
CA TYR A 447 0.77 27.34 17.33
C TYR A 447 2.16 27.23 17.94
N VAL A 448 3.16 27.78 17.24
CA VAL A 448 4.56 27.53 17.54
C VAL A 448 5.41 28.80 17.52
N SER A 449 6.49 28.81 18.29
CA SER A 449 7.55 29.80 18.17
C SER A 449 8.92 29.13 18.31
N SER A 450 9.96 29.85 17.89
CA SER A 450 11.36 29.47 18.04
C SER A 450 12.19 30.71 18.36
N ASP A 451 13.35 30.52 18.98
CA ASP A 451 14.38 31.56 19.10
C ASP A 451 15.29 31.63 17.86
N CYS A 452 15.20 30.65 16.96
CA CYS A 452 15.95 30.56 15.73
C CYS A 452 15.14 31.08 14.52
N PRO A 453 15.83 31.52 13.45
CA PRO A 453 15.16 32.07 12.26
C PRO A 453 14.48 31.02 11.38
N ASP A 454 14.76 29.74 11.59
CA ASP A 454 14.13 28.60 10.94
C ASP A 454 14.27 27.39 11.87
N THR A 455 13.37 26.42 11.72
CA THR A 455 13.40 25.11 12.37
C THR A 455 12.39 24.20 11.67
N ASP A 456 12.27 22.95 12.11
CA ASP A 456 11.18 22.07 11.66
C ASP A 456 10.20 21.78 12.79
N PHE A 457 8.97 21.42 12.43
CA PHE A 457 8.03 20.77 13.33
C PHE A 457 7.57 19.44 12.71
N THR A 458 7.69 18.37 13.49
CA THR A 458 7.25 17.02 13.11
C THR A 458 6.11 16.59 14.00
N VAL A 459 5.14 15.90 13.42
CA VAL A 459 4.04 15.28 14.17
C VAL A 459 3.96 13.81 13.80
N LYS A 460 3.89 12.94 14.81
CA LYS A 460 3.64 11.50 14.64
C LYS A 460 2.33 11.12 15.32
N LEU A 461 1.52 10.32 14.64
CA LEU A 461 0.29 9.76 15.16
C LEU A 461 0.48 8.25 15.41
N THR A 462 0.17 7.80 16.63
CA THR A 462 0.32 6.40 17.02
C THR A 462 -0.94 5.84 17.68
N ASP A 463 -1.04 4.51 17.62
CA ASP A 463 -1.95 3.72 18.44
C ASP A 463 -1.21 3.17 19.67
N VAL A 464 -1.67 3.55 20.87
CA VAL A 464 -1.18 2.95 22.12
C VAL A 464 -2.02 1.73 22.45
N TYR A 465 -1.42 0.55 22.22
CA TYR A 465 -2.05 -0.74 22.49
C TYR A 465 -2.24 -0.96 24.00
N PRO A 466 -3.19 -1.83 24.40
CA PRO A 466 -3.36 -2.23 25.80
C PRO A 466 -2.12 -2.84 26.45
N ASP A 467 -1.23 -3.45 25.65
CA ASP A 467 0.06 -3.98 26.11
C ASP A 467 1.17 -2.91 26.27
N GLY A 468 0.84 -1.66 25.98
CA GLY A 468 1.69 -0.48 26.13
C GLY A 468 2.60 -0.18 24.94
N ARG A 469 2.58 -0.95 23.85
CA ARG A 469 3.25 -0.54 22.59
C ARG A 469 2.62 0.73 22.04
N SER A 470 3.43 1.62 21.45
CA SER A 470 2.96 2.83 20.76
C SER A 470 3.26 2.68 19.26
N MET A 471 2.34 2.13 18.50
CA MET A 471 2.59 1.77 17.10
C MET A 471 2.36 2.95 16.18
N LEU A 472 3.37 3.32 15.39
CA LEU A 472 3.28 4.39 14.40
C LEU A 472 2.25 4.08 13.32
N ILE A 473 1.33 5.03 13.07
CA ILE A 473 0.34 4.98 12.00
C ILE A 473 0.80 5.86 10.82
N THR A 474 1.02 7.15 11.09
CA THR A 474 1.53 8.09 10.09
C THR A 474 2.30 9.23 10.76
N ASP A 475 3.08 9.96 9.98
CA ASP A 475 3.85 11.11 10.43
C ASP A 475 4.13 12.11 9.31
N GLY A 476 4.22 13.38 9.73
CA GLY A 476 4.43 14.55 8.89
C GLY A 476 5.55 15.45 9.41
N ILE A 477 6.01 16.34 8.56
CA ILE A 477 7.02 17.36 8.87
C ILE A 477 6.65 18.64 8.14
N LEU A 478 6.97 19.79 8.76
CA LEU A 478 6.94 21.10 8.13
C LEU A 478 8.26 21.80 8.43
N ARG A 479 8.93 22.31 7.40
CA ARG A 479 10.04 23.25 7.55
C ARG A 479 9.50 24.68 7.60
N MET A 480 9.82 25.42 8.66
CA MET A 480 9.17 26.69 8.97
C MET A 480 9.39 27.77 7.90
N ARG A 481 10.53 27.78 7.20
CA ARG A 481 10.75 28.69 6.08
C ARG A 481 9.76 28.52 4.92
N ASN A 482 9.08 27.36 4.84
CA ASN A 482 8.13 26.98 3.81
C ASN A 482 6.67 26.91 4.32
N ARG A 483 6.38 27.49 5.49
CA ARG A 483 5.06 27.41 6.15
C ARG A 483 3.90 27.99 5.32
N ASN A 484 4.18 28.96 4.45
CA ASN A 484 3.19 29.68 3.64
C ASN A 484 3.36 29.41 2.13
N GLY A 485 3.99 28.29 1.78
CA GLY A 485 4.32 27.95 0.40
C GLY A 485 5.78 27.54 0.25
N CYS A 486 6.06 26.86 -0.85
CA CYS A 486 7.37 26.29 -1.15
C CYS A 486 8.11 27.03 -2.27
N ASP A 487 7.53 28.08 -2.85
CA ASP A 487 8.09 28.88 -3.94
C ASP A 487 8.99 30.04 -3.44
N HIS A 488 8.94 30.34 -2.15
CA HIS A 488 9.76 31.36 -1.49
C HIS A 488 10.07 30.96 -0.04
N TRP A 489 11.08 31.60 0.56
CA TRP A 489 11.39 31.44 1.97
C TRP A 489 10.85 32.59 2.80
N GLU A 490 10.19 32.25 3.91
CA GLU A 490 9.75 33.19 4.93
C GLU A 490 10.34 32.80 6.28
N PHE A 491 11.29 33.57 6.80
CA PHE A 491 11.94 33.23 8.08
C PHE A 491 11.08 33.56 9.30
N MET A 492 11.39 32.94 10.43
CA MET A 492 10.79 33.21 11.73
C MET A 492 11.47 34.40 12.41
N GLU A 493 10.70 35.17 13.18
CA GLU A 493 11.17 36.16 14.12
C GLU A 493 11.21 35.54 15.53
N PRO A 494 12.31 35.72 16.30
CA PRO A 494 12.45 35.10 17.61
C PRO A 494 11.28 35.38 18.56
N GLY A 495 10.65 34.32 19.05
CA GLY A 495 9.53 34.37 20.00
C GLY A 495 8.18 34.80 19.41
N GLN A 496 8.10 35.12 18.11
CA GLN A 496 6.82 35.32 17.45
C GLN A 496 6.06 33.99 17.34
N VAL A 497 4.76 34.02 17.63
CA VAL A 497 3.88 32.85 17.50
C VAL A 497 3.36 32.78 16.06
N TYR A 498 3.45 31.58 15.48
CA TYR A 498 2.97 31.24 14.15
C TYR A 498 1.94 30.13 14.25
N GLU A 499 0.82 30.29 13.56
CA GLU A 499 -0.10 29.20 13.26
C GLU A 499 0.42 28.48 12.01
N VAL A 500 0.58 27.16 12.10
CA VAL A 500 1.06 26.32 10.99
C VAL A 500 0.28 25.01 10.90
N GLU A 501 0.20 24.48 9.68
CA GLU A 501 -0.37 23.15 9.42
C GLU A 501 0.76 22.17 9.07
N VAL A 502 0.85 21.07 9.82
CA VAL A 502 1.69 19.92 9.46
C VAL A 502 0.80 18.88 8.80
N ASP A 503 1.07 18.57 7.54
CA ASP A 503 0.40 17.51 6.79
C ASP A 503 1.01 16.14 7.13
N LEU A 504 0.17 15.20 7.62
CA LEU A 504 0.54 13.82 7.94
C LEU A 504 0.03 12.83 6.87
N TRP A 505 -0.46 13.33 5.74
CA TRP A 505 -1.03 12.58 4.63
C TRP A 505 -2.30 11.82 5.00
N SER A 506 -2.80 11.09 4.01
CA SER A 506 -3.97 10.22 4.12
C SER A 506 -3.67 8.89 4.80
N THR A 507 -4.61 8.39 5.59
CA THR A 507 -4.60 7.02 6.13
C THR A 507 -6.02 6.51 6.38
N SER A 508 -6.14 5.26 6.82
CA SER A 508 -7.38 4.66 7.31
C SER A 508 -7.09 3.75 8.51
N TYR A 509 -7.52 4.15 9.71
CA TYR A 509 -7.16 3.45 10.94
C TYR A 509 -8.27 3.51 12.01
N VAL A 510 -8.46 2.40 12.71
CA VAL A 510 -9.36 2.26 13.87
C VAL A 510 -8.57 2.04 15.15
N TRP A 511 -8.65 3.01 16.07
CA TRP A 511 -8.24 2.80 17.46
C TRP A 511 -9.38 2.12 18.20
N ASN A 512 -9.17 0.91 18.69
CA ASN A 512 -10.23 0.11 19.31
C ASN A 512 -10.43 0.43 20.80
N THR A 513 -11.54 -0.06 21.38
CA THR A 513 -11.75 -0.01 22.84
C THR A 513 -10.54 -0.57 23.60
N GLY A 514 -10.08 0.16 24.62
CA GLY A 514 -8.88 -0.21 25.39
C GLY A 514 -7.58 0.41 24.85
N HIS A 515 -7.57 0.93 23.63
CA HIS A 515 -6.44 1.64 23.04
C HIS A 515 -6.45 3.12 23.42
N LYS A 516 -5.41 3.86 23.02
CA LYS A 516 -5.35 5.32 23.12
C LYS A 516 -4.80 5.94 21.85
N ILE A 517 -5.32 7.11 21.51
CA ILE A 517 -4.74 7.96 20.47
C ILE A 517 -3.56 8.71 21.11
N ARG A 518 -2.39 8.67 20.46
CA ARG A 518 -1.22 9.43 20.91
C ARG A 518 -0.63 10.23 19.77
N VAL A 519 -0.24 11.46 20.10
CA VAL A 519 0.45 12.37 19.20
C VAL A 519 1.80 12.73 19.81
N ALA A 520 2.85 12.65 19.01
CA ALA A 520 4.18 13.13 19.36
C ALA A 520 4.55 14.35 18.51
N VAL A 521 4.97 15.44 19.15
CA VAL A 521 5.47 16.66 18.50
C VAL A 521 6.96 16.82 18.79
N SER A 522 7.75 17.12 17.76
CA SER A 522 9.20 17.37 17.85
C SER A 522 9.65 18.26 16.68
N SER A 523 10.96 18.36 16.45
CA SER A 523 11.58 19.17 15.39
C SER A 523 12.56 18.38 14.53
N SER A 524 12.49 17.05 14.54
CA SER A 524 13.30 16.22 13.64
C SER A 524 12.77 14.80 13.50
N ASN A 525 13.14 14.16 12.39
CA ASN A 525 12.91 12.74 12.13
C ASN A 525 14.01 12.24 11.17
N TYR A 526 15.19 11.97 11.72
CA TYR A 526 16.43 11.72 10.97
C TYR A 526 16.83 10.23 10.95
N PRO A 527 17.26 9.64 9.82
CA PRO A 527 17.60 10.30 8.56
C PRO A 527 16.49 10.25 7.49
N ARG A 528 15.22 10.02 7.85
CA ARG A 528 14.12 10.16 6.87
C ARG A 528 14.16 11.54 6.22
N PHE A 529 14.31 12.57 7.06
CA PHE A 529 14.50 13.95 6.65
C PHE A 529 15.89 14.46 7.04
N LEU A 530 16.41 15.43 6.29
CA LEU A 530 17.63 16.14 6.67
C LEU A 530 17.36 16.97 7.94
N ALA A 531 18.27 16.94 8.91
CA ALA A 531 18.12 17.75 10.12
C ALA A 531 18.23 19.24 9.77
N ASN A 532 17.26 20.06 10.20
CA ASN A 532 17.31 21.50 10.02
C ASN A 532 18.44 22.09 10.87
N PRO A 533 19.33 22.93 10.33
CA PRO A 533 20.42 23.53 11.11
C PRO A 533 19.99 24.66 12.05
N ASN A 534 18.73 25.09 11.96
CA ASN A 534 18.20 26.26 12.63
C ASN A 534 18.90 27.58 12.21
N THR A 535 19.25 27.69 10.93
CA THR A 535 19.88 28.88 10.31
C THR A 535 19.11 29.32 9.06
N LYS A 536 19.46 30.48 8.50
CA LYS A 536 18.88 30.98 7.24
C LYS A 536 19.53 30.39 5.99
N ASP A 537 20.57 29.55 6.16
CA ASP A 537 21.37 29.10 5.04
C ASP A 537 20.60 28.13 4.15
N ALA A 538 20.92 28.16 2.86
CA ALA A 538 20.50 27.12 1.93
C ALA A 538 21.16 25.78 2.30
N MET A 539 20.51 24.67 1.97
CA MET A 539 21.06 23.34 2.26
C MET A 539 22.50 23.12 1.74
N ASN A 540 22.83 23.67 0.57
CA ASN A 540 24.14 23.54 -0.05
C ASN A 540 25.21 24.53 0.48
N GLN A 541 24.83 25.47 1.34
CA GLN A 541 25.71 26.51 1.89
C GLN A 541 25.91 26.40 3.39
N ASN A 542 25.14 25.55 4.04
CA ASN A 542 25.14 25.37 5.48
C ASN A 542 26.41 24.68 5.99
N THR A 543 27.15 25.34 6.88
CA THR A 543 28.35 24.79 7.55
C THR A 543 28.27 24.77 9.07
N GLU A 544 27.24 25.37 9.67
CA GLU A 544 27.09 25.55 11.12
C GLU A 544 25.64 25.32 11.56
N SER A 545 25.41 24.98 12.82
CA SER A 545 24.06 24.78 13.35
C SER A 545 23.86 25.42 14.72
N ASN A 546 22.62 25.84 14.98
CA ASN A 546 22.19 26.36 16.27
C ASN A 546 21.35 25.31 17.00
N ILE A 547 21.36 25.36 18.33
CA ILE A 547 20.33 24.71 19.15
C ILE A 547 19.15 25.68 19.19
N ALA A 548 17.95 25.20 18.86
CA ALA A 548 16.72 25.99 18.89
C ALA A 548 15.89 25.67 20.13
N GLU A 549 15.39 26.70 20.80
CA GLU A 549 14.36 26.60 21.84
C GLU A 549 12.98 26.75 21.20
N ASN A 550 12.36 25.61 20.89
CA ASN A 550 11.07 25.56 20.23
C ASN A 550 9.94 25.48 21.26
N THR A 551 8.87 26.24 21.03
CA THR A 551 7.75 26.35 21.97
C THR A 551 6.43 26.05 21.26
N LEU A 552 5.61 25.21 21.88
CA LEU A 552 4.26 24.85 21.45
C LEU A 552 3.23 25.52 22.39
N TYR A 553 2.31 26.28 21.82
CA TYR A 553 1.25 26.99 22.53
C TYR A 553 -0.04 26.17 22.51
N LEU A 554 -0.76 26.18 23.63
CA LEU A 554 -1.85 25.24 23.91
C LEU A 554 -3.09 25.93 24.49
N ASP A 555 -3.08 27.26 24.64
CA ASP A 555 -4.16 27.98 25.31
C ASP A 555 -5.39 28.19 24.40
N SER A 556 -6.49 28.69 24.97
CA SER A 556 -7.73 28.95 24.23
C SER A 556 -7.61 29.90 23.03
N SER A 557 -6.58 30.75 22.97
CA SER A 557 -6.28 31.61 21.82
C SER A 557 -5.29 30.99 20.84
N HIS A 558 -4.63 29.91 21.24
CA HIS A 558 -3.66 29.16 20.44
C HIS A 558 -3.94 27.64 20.55
N PRO A 559 -5.13 27.16 20.11
CA PRO A 559 -5.57 25.80 20.35
C PRO A 559 -4.89 24.81 19.39
N SER A 560 -3.65 24.43 19.71
CA SER A 560 -2.93 23.39 18.95
C SER A 560 -3.64 22.04 19.08
N CYS A 561 -3.82 21.35 17.95
CA CYS A 561 -4.55 20.10 17.88
C CYS A 561 -4.06 19.20 16.73
N ILE A 562 -4.39 17.92 16.81
CA ILE A 562 -4.47 17.06 15.63
C ILE A 562 -5.91 17.03 15.12
N ILE A 563 -6.08 17.11 13.81
CA ILE A 563 -7.37 17.09 13.13
C ILE A 563 -7.50 15.69 12.53
N LEU A 564 -8.50 14.94 13.00
CA LEU A 564 -8.77 13.58 12.56
C LEU A 564 -10.09 13.54 11.76
N PRO A 565 -10.08 12.99 10.54
CA PRO A 565 -11.27 12.79 9.72
C PRO A 565 -12.06 11.60 10.26
N ARG A 566 -12.87 11.83 11.29
CA ARG A 566 -13.71 10.79 11.88
C ARG A 566 -14.68 10.29 10.82
N TYR A 567 -14.58 8.99 10.51
CA TYR A 567 -15.49 8.36 9.56
C TYR A 567 -16.93 8.52 10.05
N ASN A 568 -17.84 8.91 9.15
CA ASN A 568 -19.19 9.33 9.49
C ASN A 568 -20.29 8.56 8.73
N ASP A 569 -19.90 7.51 8.02
CA ASP A 569 -20.84 6.60 7.38
C ASP A 569 -21.09 5.36 8.24
N ASN A 570 -22.12 4.61 7.87
CA ASN A 570 -22.47 3.32 8.45
C ASN A 570 -21.39 2.26 8.13
N TYR A 571 -21.09 1.37 9.08
CA TYR A 571 -20.23 0.22 8.89
C TYR A 571 -21.07 -1.01 8.61
N ALA A 572 -20.80 -1.65 7.47
CA ALA A 572 -21.31 -3.00 7.24
C ALA A 572 -20.90 -3.94 8.40
N PRO A 573 -21.72 -4.95 8.75
CA PRO A 573 -21.37 -5.92 9.77
C PRO A 573 -20.07 -6.66 9.47
N ILE A 574 -19.33 -7.10 10.50
CA ILE A 574 -18.15 -7.93 10.31
C ILE A 574 -18.58 -9.28 9.71
N LYS A 575 -17.82 -9.81 8.73
CA LYS A 575 -18.16 -11.09 8.08
C LYS A 575 -18.53 -12.19 9.08
N PRO A 576 -19.62 -12.96 8.86
CA PRO A 576 -20.05 -13.97 9.81
C PRO A 576 -18.97 -15.02 10.05
N THR A 577 -18.72 -15.36 11.31
CA THR A 577 -18.00 -16.59 11.65
C THR A 577 -18.94 -17.78 11.44
N ILE A 578 -18.43 -18.87 10.85
CA ILE A 578 -19.19 -20.11 10.64
C ILE A 578 -18.50 -21.21 11.44
N SER A 579 -19.21 -21.77 12.42
CA SER A 579 -18.73 -22.88 13.23
C SER A 579 -19.60 -24.11 13.03
N GLY A 580 -18.99 -25.22 12.65
CA GLY A 580 -19.71 -26.48 12.46
C GLY A 580 -18.83 -27.63 11.98
N PRO A 581 -19.42 -28.79 11.71
CA PRO A 581 -18.67 -29.98 11.31
C PRO A 581 -17.97 -29.79 9.95
N THR A 582 -16.78 -30.38 9.80
CA THR A 582 -16.01 -30.39 8.53
C THR A 582 -16.12 -31.73 7.79
N ARG A 583 -16.78 -32.72 8.39
CA ARG A 583 -17.08 -34.02 7.79
C ARG A 583 -18.48 -34.48 8.16
N GLY A 584 -19.17 -35.11 7.20
CA GLY A 584 -20.50 -35.66 7.42
C GLY A 584 -20.79 -36.93 6.63
N VAL A 585 -22.06 -37.32 6.62
CA VAL A 585 -22.61 -38.50 5.97
C VAL A 585 -23.84 -38.04 5.18
N PRO A 586 -24.04 -38.50 3.93
CA PRO A 586 -25.21 -38.12 3.16
C PRO A 586 -26.52 -38.42 3.92
N GLY A 587 -27.46 -37.47 3.89
CA GLY A 587 -28.79 -37.61 4.50
C GLY A 587 -28.85 -37.36 6.01
N ILE A 588 -27.76 -36.90 6.64
CA ILE A 588 -27.75 -36.48 8.04
C ILE A 588 -27.84 -34.96 8.13
N ASN A 589 -28.63 -34.48 9.09
CA ASN A 589 -28.74 -33.06 9.38
C ASN A 589 -27.57 -32.59 10.26
N TYR A 590 -26.99 -31.45 9.91
CA TYR A 590 -25.86 -30.88 10.61
C TYR A 590 -26.16 -29.45 11.02
N SER A 591 -25.91 -29.13 12.29
CA SER A 591 -26.08 -27.78 12.82
C SER A 591 -24.79 -26.97 12.65
N PHE A 592 -24.95 -25.72 12.25
CA PHE A 592 -23.90 -24.70 12.11
C PHE A 592 -24.31 -23.47 12.88
N ILE A 593 -23.34 -22.87 13.56
CA ILE A 593 -23.50 -21.61 14.29
C ILE A 593 -22.91 -20.50 13.44
N PHE A 594 -23.69 -19.45 13.24
CA PHE A 594 -23.33 -18.22 12.54
C PHE A 594 -23.35 -17.07 13.55
N LYS A 595 -22.29 -16.27 13.58
CA LYS A 595 -22.21 -15.09 14.44
C LYS A 595 -21.51 -13.95 13.70
N THR A 596 -22.13 -12.78 13.71
CA THR A 596 -21.59 -11.53 13.14
C THR A 596 -21.83 -10.41 14.16
N ILE A 597 -21.01 -9.37 14.09
CA ILE A 597 -21.11 -8.17 14.92
C ILE A 597 -21.20 -7.00 13.97
N ASP A 598 -22.26 -6.23 14.12
CA ASP A 598 -22.35 -4.88 13.60
C ASP A 598 -21.53 -3.92 14.46
N PRO A 599 -20.61 -3.13 13.89
CA PRO A 599 -19.73 -2.24 14.67
C PRO A 599 -20.45 -1.17 15.49
N GLU A 600 -21.59 -0.67 15.02
CA GLU A 600 -22.46 0.29 15.71
C GLU A 600 -23.45 -0.39 16.66
N GLY A 601 -23.43 -1.73 16.70
CA GLY A 601 -24.35 -2.51 17.50
C GLY A 601 -25.75 -2.58 16.91
N GLU A 602 -25.92 -2.28 15.61
CA GLU A 602 -27.19 -2.41 14.93
C GLU A 602 -27.61 -3.87 14.74
N ASP A 603 -28.92 -4.08 14.55
CA ASP A 603 -29.42 -5.41 14.25
C ASP A 603 -28.99 -5.87 12.84
N VAL A 604 -28.68 -7.15 12.71
CA VAL A 604 -28.10 -7.75 11.50
C VAL A 604 -29.03 -8.78 10.85
N TYR A 605 -28.91 -8.91 9.53
CA TYR A 605 -29.50 -9.98 8.74
C TYR A 605 -28.40 -10.90 8.22
N LEU A 606 -28.66 -12.21 8.17
CA LEU A 606 -27.73 -13.22 7.66
C LEU A 606 -28.23 -13.85 6.36
N TYR A 607 -27.33 -14.05 5.40
CA TYR A 607 -27.57 -14.83 4.19
C TYR A 607 -26.59 -16.01 4.13
N ILE A 608 -27.12 -17.23 3.97
CA ILE A 608 -26.33 -18.47 3.93
C ILE A 608 -26.58 -19.19 2.60
N ASP A 609 -25.50 -19.47 1.88
CA ASP A 609 -25.46 -20.38 0.74
C ASP A 609 -24.83 -21.71 1.18
N TRP A 610 -25.56 -22.81 1.02
CA TRP A 610 -25.12 -24.15 1.48
C TRP A 610 -24.20 -24.88 0.49
N GLY A 611 -23.86 -24.27 -0.66
CA GLY A 611 -22.95 -24.82 -1.67
C GLY A 611 -23.55 -25.98 -2.49
N ASP A 612 -24.86 -26.21 -2.36
CA ASP A 612 -25.61 -27.24 -3.09
C ASP A 612 -26.68 -26.68 -4.04
N GLY A 613 -26.68 -25.35 -4.21
CA GLY A 613 -27.69 -24.61 -4.97
C GLY A 613 -28.86 -24.13 -4.13
N THR A 614 -28.88 -24.40 -2.81
CA THR A 614 -29.87 -23.85 -1.87
C THR A 614 -29.28 -22.74 -1.00
N ASN A 615 -30.13 -21.79 -0.60
CA ASN A 615 -29.76 -20.69 0.29
C ASN A 615 -30.93 -20.33 1.22
N THR A 616 -30.67 -19.50 2.23
CA THR A 616 -31.67 -19.08 3.22
C THR A 616 -32.49 -17.84 2.83
N ASN A 617 -32.13 -17.15 1.75
CA ASN A 617 -32.35 -15.70 1.62
C ASN A 617 -31.83 -14.95 2.87
N TRP A 618 -32.24 -13.70 3.07
CA TRP A 618 -31.92 -12.92 4.27
C TRP A 618 -32.80 -13.36 5.46
N LEU A 619 -32.15 -13.75 6.56
CA LEU A 619 -32.75 -14.09 7.85
C LEU A 619 -32.47 -12.99 8.87
N GLY A 620 -33.44 -12.63 9.71
CA GLY A 620 -33.28 -11.60 10.74
C GLY A 620 -34.48 -10.64 10.82
N PRO A 621 -34.34 -9.48 11.50
CA PRO A 621 -33.12 -9.03 12.18
C PRO A 621 -32.77 -9.88 13.41
N TYR A 622 -31.48 -10.01 13.68
CA TYR A 622 -30.88 -10.56 14.90
C TYR A 622 -30.08 -9.46 15.60
N SER A 623 -29.92 -9.53 16.93
CA SER A 623 -29.08 -8.53 17.58
C SER A 623 -27.60 -8.71 17.23
N SER A 624 -26.85 -7.60 17.12
CA SER A 624 -25.40 -7.65 16.89
C SER A 624 -24.72 -8.59 17.90
N GLY A 625 -23.93 -9.55 17.40
CA GLY A 625 -23.25 -10.56 18.19
C GLY A 625 -24.10 -11.76 18.61
N GLU A 626 -25.37 -11.85 18.21
CA GLU A 626 -26.22 -13.02 18.46
C GLU A 626 -25.71 -14.26 17.70
N GLU A 627 -25.70 -15.42 18.37
CA GLU A 627 -25.37 -16.71 17.75
C GLU A 627 -26.62 -17.34 17.13
N VAL A 628 -26.63 -17.46 15.81
CA VAL A 628 -27.73 -18.05 15.05
C VAL A 628 -27.36 -19.49 14.67
N THR A 629 -28.13 -20.47 15.14
CA THR A 629 -27.93 -21.88 14.78
C THR A 629 -28.89 -22.29 13.67
N LEU A 630 -28.35 -22.75 12.54
CA LEU A 630 -29.12 -23.31 11.42
C LEU A 630 -28.69 -24.73 11.13
N GLU A 631 -29.60 -25.54 10.61
CA GLU A 631 -29.31 -26.92 10.23
C GLU A 631 -29.48 -27.14 8.74
N HIS A 632 -28.62 -27.96 8.15
CA HIS A 632 -28.74 -28.36 6.75
C HIS A 632 -28.36 -29.82 6.51
N THR A 633 -28.94 -30.41 5.48
CA THR A 633 -28.72 -31.81 5.09
C THR A 633 -28.30 -31.89 3.62
N TRP A 634 -27.22 -32.62 3.35
CA TRP A 634 -26.75 -32.88 1.98
C TRP A 634 -27.04 -34.31 1.54
N SER A 635 -27.57 -34.48 0.33
CA SER A 635 -27.94 -35.78 -0.23
C SER A 635 -26.85 -36.44 -1.08
N SER A 636 -25.92 -35.65 -1.64
CA SER A 636 -24.89 -36.14 -2.55
C SER A 636 -23.48 -36.10 -1.96
N THR A 637 -22.62 -37.03 -2.39
CA THR A 637 -21.24 -37.12 -1.91
C THR A 637 -20.35 -36.14 -2.65
N LYS A 638 -20.00 -35.02 -2.00
CA LYS A 638 -19.02 -34.04 -2.47
C LYS A 638 -18.50 -33.21 -1.31
N ILE A 639 -17.52 -32.35 -1.59
CA ILE A 639 -17.15 -31.26 -0.69
C ILE A 639 -18.09 -30.10 -0.99
N TYR A 640 -18.73 -29.55 0.04
CA TYR A 640 -19.58 -28.37 -0.06
C TYR A 640 -18.88 -27.21 0.63
N THR A 641 -18.92 -26.04 -0.01
CA THR A 641 -18.46 -24.78 0.56
C THR A 641 -19.68 -23.99 0.98
N ILE A 642 -19.92 -23.94 2.29
CA ILE A 642 -20.94 -23.10 2.89
C ILE A 642 -20.40 -21.67 2.88
N LYS A 643 -21.18 -20.70 2.40
CA LYS A 643 -20.82 -19.29 2.45
C LYS A 643 -21.85 -18.51 3.24
N ALA A 644 -21.41 -17.56 4.05
CA ALA A 644 -22.31 -16.67 4.79
C ALA A 644 -21.89 -15.21 4.65
N LYS A 645 -22.85 -14.30 4.51
CA LYS A 645 -22.64 -12.86 4.61
C LYS A 645 -23.73 -12.24 5.48
N ALA A 646 -23.51 -11.01 5.92
CA ALA A 646 -24.41 -10.24 6.74
C ALA A 646 -24.70 -8.88 6.10
N LYS A 647 -25.79 -8.26 6.54
CA LYS A 647 -26.05 -6.83 6.33
C LYS A 647 -26.76 -6.24 7.54
N ASP A 648 -26.62 -4.96 7.78
CA ASP A 648 -27.31 -4.24 8.86
C ASP A 648 -28.71 -3.78 8.45
N ILE A 649 -29.35 -2.99 9.31
CA ILE A 649 -30.64 -2.35 9.03
C ILE A 649 -30.55 -1.27 7.95
N ASN A 650 -29.38 -0.64 7.79
CA ASN A 650 -29.08 0.39 6.80
C ASN A 650 -28.76 -0.19 5.40
N GLN A 651 -28.73 -1.52 5.28
CA GLN A 651 -28.54 -2.33 4.08
C GLN A 651 -27.08 -2.49 3.63
N ASP A 652 -26.09 -2.07 4.40
CA ASP A 652 -24.70 -2.29 4.03
C ASP A 652 -24.30 -3.74 4.27
N GLU A 653 -23.73 -4.37 3.25
CA GLU A 653 -23.43 -5.80 3.24
C GLU A 653 -21.93 -6.06 3.41
N CYS A 654 -21.60 -7.11 4.16
CA CYS A 654 -20.24 -7.58 4.28
C CYS A 654 -19.88 -8.62 3.20
N GLU A 655 -18.59 -8.90 3.06
CA GLU A 655 -18.12 -10.01 2.22
C GLU A 655 -18.54 -11.39 2.75
N PHE A 656 -18.55 -12.39 1.86
CA PHE A 656 -18.80 -13.78 2.25
C PHE A 656 -17.64 -14.38 3.07
N SER A 657 -17.95 -14.99 4.20
CA SER A 657 -17.11 -16.00 4.83
C SER A 657 -17.39 -17.39 4.23
N SER A 658 -16.51 -18.36 4.47
CA SER A 658 -16.69 -19.72 3.96
C SER A 658 -16.26 -20.81 4.93
N HIS A 659 -16.98 -21.93 4.93
CA HIS A 659 -16.67 -23.14 5.69
C HIS A 659 -16.89 -24.39 4.83
N ASN A 660 -15.93 -25.31 4.83
CA ASN A 660 -16.00 -26.52 4.02
C ASN A 660 -16.45 -27.73 4.84
N ILE A 661 -17.44 -28.46 4.32
CA ILE A 661 -17.83 -29.79 4.82
C ILE A 661 -17.63 -30.85 3.74
N ASN A 662 -16.87 -31.89 4.08
CA ASN A 662 -16.69 -33.07 3.22
C ASN A 662 -17.75 -34.13 3.56
N ILE A 663 -18.60 -34.46 2.59
CA ILE A 663 -19.57 -35.55 2.68
C ILE A 663 -19.03 -36.75 1.86
N PRO A 664 -18.14 -37.58 2.43
CA PRO A 664 -17.55 -38.70 1.71
C PRO A 664 -18.57 -39.82 1.46
N ARG A 665 -18.23 -40.67 0.49
CA ARG A 665 -18.95 -41.92 0.24
C ARG A 665 -18.79 -42.86 1.44
N THR A 666 -19.83 -43.00 2.25
CA THR A 666 -19.89 -44.08 3.23
C THR A 666 -20.05 -45.40 2.49
N ARG A 667 -18.98 -46.19 2.38
CA ARG A 667 -19.15 -47.64 2.26
C ARG A 667 -19.75 -48.09 3.58
N LEU A 668 -21.01 -48.51 3.58
CA LEU A 668 -21.57 -49.37 4.62
C LEU A 668 -20.62 -50.56 4.76
N PHE A 669 -19.74 -50.53 5.75
CA PHE A 669 -18.92 -51.68 6.10
C PHE A 669 -19.87 -52.75 6.61
N ASN A 670 -20.21 -53.68 5.72
CA ASN A 670 -21.05 -54.82 6.04
C ASN A 670 -20.27 -55.68 7.05
N LYS A 671 -20.57 -55.56 8.35
CA LYS A 671 -19.88 -56.25 9.47
C LYS A 671 -19.74 -57.76 9.25
N LEU A 672 -20.57 -58.36 8.38
CA LEU A 672 -20.60 -59.77 8.01
C LEU A 672 -19.33 -60.31 7.31
N VAL A 673 -18.56 -59.47 6.61
CA VAL A 673 -17.34 -59.93 5.91
C VAL A 673 -16.15 -59.99 6.87
N LEU A 674 -16.03 -59.03 7.79
CA LEU A 674 -14.98 -59.04 8.82
C LEU A 674 -15.17 -60.18 9.82
N THR A 675 -16.39 -60.45 10.30
CA THR A 675 -16.61 -61.59 11.22
C THR A 675 -16.30 -62.94 10.58
N ARG A 676 -16.63 -63.15 9.29
CA ARG A 676 -16.25 -64.38 8.59
C ARG A 676 -14.75 -64.52 8.35
N LEU A 677 -14.02 -63.42 8.15
CA LEU A 677 -12.56 -63.44 8.02
C LEU A 677 -11.86 -63.70 9.37
N PHE A 678 -12.40 -63.18 10.47
CA PHE A 678 -11.86 -63.38 11.82
C PHE A 678 -12.20 -64.76 12.42
N GLU A 679 -13.30 -65.39 12.01
CA GLU A 679 -13.61 -66.78 12.38
C GLU A 679 -12.72 -67.80 11.65
N GLN A 680 -12.26 -67.50 10.42
CA GLN A 680 -11.40 -68.41 9.65
C GLN A 680 -9.90 -68.29 9.93
N PHE A 681 -9.43 -67.17 10.49
CA PHE A 681 -7.99 -66.94 10.72
C PHE A 681 -7.71 -66.23 12.07
N PRO A 682 -7.78 -66.93 13.21
CA PRO A 682 -7.60 -66.32 14.54
C PRO A 682 -6.22 -65.69 14.78
N ASN A 683 -5.20 -66.04 13.98
CA ASN A 683 -3.83 -65.55 14.13
C ASN A 683 -3.48 -64.32 13.25
N ILE A 684 -4.39 -63.85 12.40
CA ILE A 684 -4.14 -62.70 11.51
C ILE A 684 -3.95 -61.41 12.30
N PHE A 685 -4.59 -61.29 13.47
CA PHE A 685 -4.48 -60.10 14.33
C PHE A 685 -3.06 -59.91 14.89
N THR A 686 -2.36 -61.01 15.18
CA THR A 686 -0.97 -61.00 15.69
C THR A 686 0.03 -60.58 14.60
N ILE A 687 -0.23 -60.96 13.35
CA ILE A 687 0.64 -60.65 12.20
C ILE A 687 0.47 -59.18 11.78
N ILE A 688 -0.75 -58.66 11.82
CA ILE A 688 -1.04 -57.25 11.50
C ILE A 688 -0.42 -56.30 12.55
N ARG A 689 -0.42 -56.65 13.84
CA ARG A 689 0.32 -55.89 14.88
C ARG A 689 1.83 -55.84 14.61
N TYR A 690 2.41 -56.97 14.22
CA TYR A 690 3.84 -57.08 13.94
C TYR A 690 4.27 -56.29 12.69
N LEU A 691 3.39 -56.17 11.68
CA LEU A 691 3.65 -55.41 10.45
C LEU A 691 3.36 -53.90 10.57
N LEU A 692 2.47 -53.50 11.48
CA LEU A 692 2.10 -52.08 11.71
C LEU A 692 2.84 -51.41 12.88
N GLY A 693 3.67 -52.14 13.63
CA GLY A 693 4.47 -51.58 14.73
C GLY A 693 3.65 -51.08 15.94
N LEU A 694 2.51 -51.73 16.24
CA LEU A 694 1.60 -51.42 17.37
C LEU A 694 1.56 -52.51 18.46
#